data_AF-A0A953YBH9-F1
#
_entry.id   AF-A0A953YBH9-F1
#
_cell.length_a   1.000
_cell.length_b   1.000
_cell.length_c   1.000
_cell.angle_alpha   90.00
_cell.angle_beta   90.00
_cell.angle_gamma   90.00
#
_symmetry.space_group_name_H-M   'P 1'
#
loop_
_entity.id
_entity.type
_entity.pdbx_description
1 polymer ?
#
loop_
_entity_poly.entity_id
_entity_poly.type
_entity_poly.pdbx_seq_one_letter_code
_entity_poly.pdbx_strand_id
1 'polypeptide(L)'
;MSCAEFAPLLELLPLIYDEGDELLEPAERAALEAHLADCDACTQRTEDYRAAYASLAAAQEHTMQPLSDALRERVLAQHESKLKTLDAAPSFDPERVAALRGQIALSCSFCRDTLERESSVYCAGCLAPHHAECFAEHGRCTMPGCEETRAVQPAVLEAPHRRHERRWRLRLAAPLVALAVGGGIAALTTAEPDLVAEGRRAREGGSTFADSDVVVVEDAPPPLEAEGFDATLSPGGMELTWSDAGELTVLAEGADLRVLLAQIGELSGLNAVIDPRVGPMTVSCSLDKTPPKLALDLICSMLQLEAEALPGAVWISQPPKVTLSVERGDVHTVLSLVGAYAGKNLLLDPRLTGTVSVDFKEVHWLTALHTVIDSLGAHAYSVGPDTVLVTQAELPAEVVMSLRPDSLSSDLPGIAADPQVSLDVEDVPLDVVAEALSAQARINVIVEPGLDAKVSCSLRSVPWTTALLVLQRLSGCGVEVRSDDLVRLSAPPNYALRTAGCDARSVYKLLAAEAGLNLILSDALGGLVDVDLRGLEPLVALRAVAALQGHSVSLADQIVRVAPGHWPPVAPPSRPRSDDGEGTPAAKNPAQATLPQSLELQAVLLHPDASRPDLAVISGELVVEGQACRDGRFDVLAIESDRVELRDSESEQGFVRKLYD
;
A
#
# COMPACT_ATOMS: atom_id res chain seq x y z
N MET A 1 -32.18 -31.09 -11.04
CA MET A 1 -31.12 -30.28 -11.69
C MET A 1 -31.12 -30.56 -13.18
N SER A 2 -30.96 -29.52 -13.99
CA SER A 2 -30.92 -29.60 -15.46
C SER A 2 -29.52 -29.97 -15.95
N CYS A 3 -29.40 -30.40 -17.22
CA CYS A 3 -28.09 -30.67 -17.83
C CYS A 3 -27.16 -29.44 -17.83
N ALA A 4 -27.71 -28.22 -17.84
CA ALA A 4 -26.93 -26.99 -17.82
C ALA A 4 -26.24 -26.75 -16.48
N GLU A 5 -26.89 -27.14 -15.38
CA GLU A 5 -26.34 -26.97 -14.02
C GLU A 5 -25.17 -27.92 -13.75
N PHE A 6 -25.19 -29.11 -14.36
CA PHE A 6 -24.09 -30.08 -14.23
C PHE A 6 -22.94 -29.89 -15.22
N ALA A 7 -23.08 -29.05 -16.24
CA ALA A 7 -22.05 -28.82 -17.25
C ALA A 7 -20.63 -28.53 -16.69
N PRO A 8 -20.45 -27.61 -15.72
CA PRO A 8 -19.12 -27.36 -15.15
C PRO A 8 -18.57 -28.54 -14.34
N LEU A 9 -19.43 -29.32 -13.67
CA LEU A 9 -19.02 -30.50 -12.90
C LEU A 9 -18.58 -31.66 -13.81
N LEU A 10 -19.20 -31.80 -14.99
CA LEU A 10 -18.85 -32.79 -16.00
C LEU A 10 -17.45 -32.54 -16.62
N GLU A 11 -17.01 -31.28 -16.69
CA GLU A 11 -15.68 -30.91 -17.21
C GLU A 11 -14.56 -31.28 -16.24
N LEU A 12 -14.83 -31.24 -14.94
CA LEU A 12 -13.86 -31.58 -13.88
C LEU A 12 -13.78 -33.09 -13.61
N LEU A 13 -14.79 -33.86 -14.03
CA LEU A 13 -14.92 -35.29 -13.75
C LEU A 13 -13.66 -36.13 -14.04
N PRO A 14 -12.95 -35.95 -15.18
CA PRO A 14 -11.75 -36.73 -15.48
C PRO A 14 -10.60 -36.51 -14.49
N LEU A 15 -10.53 -35.35 -13.82
CA LEU A 15 -9.51 -35.04 -12.82
C LEU A 15 -9.85 -35.66 -11.44
N ILE A 16 -11.14 -35.84 -11.17
CA ILE A 16 -11.66 -36.31 -9.88
C ILE A 16 -11.46 -37.82 -9.69
N TYR A 17 -11.59 -38.61 -10.77
CA TYR A 17 -11.57 -40.08 -10.67
C TYR A 17 -10.17 -40.70 -10.50
N ASP A 18 -9.09 -40.02 -10.90
CA ASP A 18 -7.72 -40.57 -10.82
C ASP A 18 -6.92 -40.08 -9.60
N GLU A 19 -7.20 -38.89 -9.04
CA GLU A 19 -6.36 -38.30 -7.97
C GLU A 19 -7.05 -38.00 -6.64
N GLY A 20 -8.35 -38.27 -6.48
CA GLY A 20 -8.92 -38.42 -5.13
C GLY A 20 -10.29 -37.80 -4.89
N ASP A 21 -10.93 -38.38 -3.88
CA ASP A 21 -12.29 -38.16 -3.39
C ASP A 21 -12.62 -36.74 -2.88
N GLU A 22 -11.73 -35.76 -3.02
CA GLU A 22 -11.78 -34.50 -2.25
C GLU A 22 -12.36 -33.28 -2.99
N LEU A 23 -12.55 -33.35 -4.32
CA LEU A 23 -12.93 -32.18 -5.11
C LEU A 23 -14.44 -31.89 -5.19
N LEU A 24 -15.30 -32.87 -4.92
CA LEU A 24 -16.76 -32.69 -4.88
C LEU A 24 -17.28 -33.05 -3.50
N GLU A 25 -18.19 -32.22 -2.98
CA GLU A 25 -18.89 -32.59 -1.76
C GLU A 25 -19.69 -33.88 -1.98
N PRO A 26 -19.85 -34.75 -0.95
CA PRO A 26 -20.57 -36.02 -1.10
C PRO A 26 -21.99 -35.86 -1.67
N ALA A 27 -22.67 -34.76 -1.36
CA ALA A 27 -24.00 -34.45 -1.86
C ALA A 27 -24.01 -34.10 -3.37
N GLU A 28 -23.05 -33.30 -3.83
CA GLU A 28 -22.91 -32.93 -5.25
C GLU A 28 -22.56 -34.16 -6.10
N ARG A 29 -21.69 -35.03 -5.57
CA ARG A 29 -21.35 -36.29 -6.21
C ARG A 29 -22.58 -37.19 -6.35
N ALA A 30 -23.31 -37.41 -5.26
CA ALA A 30 -24.52 -38.23 -5.30
C ALA A 30 -25.56 -37.68 -6.29
N ALA A 31 -25.68 -36.35 -6.38
CA ALA A 31 -26.58 -35.71 -7.33
C ALA A 31 -26.10 -35.85 -8.78
N LEU A 32 -24.81 -35.73 -9.03
CA LEU A 32 -24.19 -35.91 -10.34
C LEU A 32 -24.28 -37.36 -10.82
N GLU A 33 -24.02 -38.33 -9.94
CA GLU A 33 -24.18 -39.76 -10.21
C GLU A 33 -25.65 -40.11 -10.52
N ALA A 34 -26.59 -39.58 -9.74
CA ALA A 34 -28.01 -39.75 -10.03
C ALA A 34 -28.41 -39.14 -11.38
N HIS A 35 -27.86 -37.97 -11.72
CA HIS A 35 -28.13 -37.34 -13.02
C HIS A 35 -27.53 -38.13 -14.19
N LEU A 36 -26.30 -38.62 -14.07
CA LEU A 36 -25.64 -39.44 -15.08
C LEU A 36 -26.36 -40.79 -15.29
N ALA A 37 -27.00 -41.33 -14.25
CA ALA A 37 -27.83 -42.53 -14.38
C ALA A 37 -29.07 -42.32 -15.27
N ASP A 38 -29.61 -41.10 -15.30
CA ASP A 38 -30.87 -40.78 -15.98
C ASP A 38 -30.72 -39.97 -17.28
N CYS A 39 -29.51 -39.49 -17.61
CA CYS A 39 -29.27 -38.59 -18.74
C CYS A 39 -28.18 -39.09 -19.71
N ASP A 40 -28.59 -39.72 -20.80
CA ASP A 40 -27.69 -40.24 -21.85
C ASP A 40 -26.75 -39.17 -22.44
N ALA A 41 -27.23 -37.93 -22.59
CA ALA A 41 -26.43 -36.85 -23.19
C ALA A 41 -25.24 -36.43 -22.31
N CYS A 42 -25.46 -36.37 -20.99
CA CYS A 42 -24.39 -36.04 -20.03
C CYS A 42 -23.43 -37.20 -19.83
N THR A 43 -23.91 -38.44 -19.92
CA THR A 43 -23.08 -39.65 -19.92
C THR A 43 -22.17 -39.69 -21.14
N GLN A 44 -22.69 -39.47 -22.35
CA GLN A 44 -21.86 -39.40 -23.56
C GLN A 44 -20.80 -38.30 -23.46
N ARG A 45 -21.18 -37.11 -22.96
CA ARG A 45 -20.26 -35.99 -22.79
C ARG A 45 -19.13 -36.31 -21.81
N THR A 46 -19.42 -37.06 -20.75
CA THR A 46 -18.43 -37.54 -19.78
C THR A 46 -17.43 -38.51 -20.43
N GLU A 47 -17.92 -39.42 -21.26
CA GLU A 47 -17.06 -40.36 -22.00
C GLU A 47 -16.14 -39.63 -22.99
N ASP A 48 -16.67 -38.60 -23.67
CA ASP A 48 -15.89 -37.76 -24.59
C ASP A 48 -14.76 -37.03 -23.86
N TYR A 49 -15.03 -36.46 -22.68
CA TYR A 49 -13.99 -35.83 -21.86
C TYR A 49 -12.96 -36.86 -21.38
N ARG A 50 -13.37 -38.03 -20.89
CA ARG A 50 -12.43 -39.10 -20.49
C ARG A 50 -11.52 -39.53 -21.65
N ALA A 51 -12.07 -39.68 -22.86
CA ALA A 51 -11.30 -40.01 -24.04
C ALA A 51 -10.29 -38.89 -24.41
N ALA A 52 -10.70 -37.63 -24.31
CA ALA A 52 -9.83 -36.49 -24.54
C ALA A 52 -8.66 -36.43 -23.53
N TYR A 53 -8.94 -36.58 -22.23
CA TYR A 53 -7.91 -36.60 -21.19
C TYR A 53 -6.97 -37.81 -21.31
N ALA A 54 -7.49 -39.00 -21.62
CA ALA A 54 -6.65 -40.17 -21.88
C ALA A 54 -5.71 -39.95 -23.08
N SER A 55 -6.18 -39.27 -24.12
CA SER A 55 -5.34 -38.93 -25.29
C SER A 55 -4.23 -37.93 -24.94
N LEU A 56 -4.51 -36.96 -24.05
CA LEU A 56 -3.53 -36.01 -23.52
C LEU A 56 -2.48 -36.71 -22.65
N ALA A 57 -2.91 -37.58 -21.74
CA ALA A 57 -2.02 -38.37 -20.89
C ALA A 57 -1.07 -39.25 -21.72
N ALA A 58 -1.60 -39.96 -22.73
CA ALA A 58 -0.80 -40.76 -23.65
C ALA A 58 0.20 -39.90 -24.47
N ALA A 59 -0.21 -38.70 -24.89
CA ALA A 59 0.70 -37.76 -25.55
C ALA A 59 1.81 -37.25 -24.61
N GLN A 60 1.49 -37.05 -23.34
CA GLN A 60 2.44 -36.62 -22.30
C GLN A 60 3.48 -37.71 -22.00
N GLU A 61 3.05 -38.97 -21.88
CA GLU A 61 3.96 -40.13 -21.71
C GLU A 61 4.93 -40.27 -22.88
N HIS A 62 4.48 -40.01 -24.12
CA HIS A 62 5.36 -40.03 -25.28
C HIS A 62 6.36 -38.88 -25.35
N THR A 63 6.07 -37.75 -24.68
CA THR A 63 6.94 -36.56 -24.67
C THR A 63 7.94 -36.59 -23.52
N MET A 64 7.58 -37.25 -22.41
CA MET A 64 8.46 -37.44 -21.25
C MET A 64 9.06 -38.85 -21.26
N GLN A 65 10.05 -39.10 -22.13
CA GLN A 65 10.94 -40.23 -21.86
C GLN A 65 11.62 -39.97 -20.50
N PRO A 66 11.51 -40.89 -19.52
CA PRO A 66 12.18 -40.73 -18.25
C PRO A 66 13.68 -40.55 -18.53
N LEU A 67 14.28 -39.54 -17.89
CA LEU A 67 15.74 -39.37 -17.88
C LEU A 67 16.34 -40.73 -17.53
N SER A 68 17.22 -41.24 -18.41
CA SER A 68 17.86 -42.53 -18.19
C SER A 68 18.46 -42.56 -16.79
N ASP A 69 18.44 -43.71 -16.12
CA ASP A 69 18.94 -43.83 -14.74
C ASP A 69 20.36 -43.24 -14.63
N ALA A 70 21.19 -43.46 -15.66
CA ALA A 70 22.53 -42.88 -15.76
C ALA A 70 22.53 -41.34 -15.81
N LEU A 71 21.61 -40.71 -16.55
CA LEU A 71 21.53 -39.25 -16.63
C LEU A 71 20.97 -38.65 -15.34
N ARG A 72 19.98 -39.32 -14.73
CA ARG A 72 19.40 -38.94 -13.43
C ARG A 72 20.40 -39.05 -12.30
N GLU A 73 21.12 -40.16 -12.19
CA GLU A 73 22.21 -40.32 -11.21
C GLU A 73 23.31 -39.28 -11.41
N ARG A 74 23.64 -38.93 -12.66
CA ARG A 74 24.66 -37.92 -12.96
C ARG A 74 24.20 -36.50 -12.56
N VAL A 75 22.92 -36.17 -12.74
CA VAL A 75 22.34 -34.89 -12.29
C VAL A 75 22.28 -34.83 -10.77
N LEU A 76 21.87 -35.91 -10.10
CA LEU A 76 21.82 -36.00 -8.65
C LEU A 76 23.22 -35.90 -8.04
N ALA A 77 24.20 -36.63 -8.57
CA ALA A 77 25.59 -36.56 -8.13
C ALA A 77 26.19 -35.16 -8.36
N GLN A 78 25.82 -34.48 -9.45
CA GLN A 78 26.25 -33.11 -9.71
C GLN A 78 25.64 -32.11 -8.71
N HIS A 79 24.37 -32.30 -8.33
CA HIS A 79 23.72 -31.49 -7.28
C HIS A 79 24.30 -31.76 -5.89
N GLU A 80 24.50 -33.02 -5.53
CA GLU A 80 25.07 -33.41 -4.23
C GLU A 80 26.53 -32.95 -4.09
N SER A 81 27.31 -33.01 -5.17
CA SER A 81 28.66 -32.45 -5.21
C SER A 81 28.64 -30.93 -5.05
N LYS A 82 27.67 -30.22 -5.63
CA LYS A 82 27.52 -28.76 -5.47
C LYS A 82 27.12 -28.38 -4.04
N LEU A 83 26.23 -29.14 -3.42
CA LEU A 83 25.80 -28.95 -2.03
C LEU A 83 26.95 -29.21 -1.05
N LYS A 84 27.72 -30.29 -1.23
CA LYS A 84 28.91 -30.58 -0.42
C LYS A 84 30.01 -29.52 -0.53
N THR A 85 30.11 -28.83 -1.67
CA THR A 85 31.02 -27.67 -1.81
C THR A 85 30.49 -26.39 -1.19
N LEU A 86 29.18 -26.28 -0.94
CA LEU A 86 28.57 -25.14 -0.25
C LEU A 86 28.71 -25.26 1.27
N ASP A 87 28.59 -26.47 1.83
CA ASP A 87 28.69 -26.71 3.28
C ASP A 87 30.12 -26.62 3.84
N ALA A 88 31.15 -26.65 2.99
CA ALA A 88 32.55 -26.73 3.40
C ALA A 88 33.33 -25.38 3.37
N ALA A 89 32.67 -24.25 3.07
CA ALA A 89 33.35 -22.95 2.97
C ALA A 89 32.95 -21.99 4.09
N PRO A 90 33.87 -21.62 5.01
CA PRO A 90 33.70 -20.41 5.79
C PRO A 90 34.17 -19.20 4.97
N SER A 91 33.40 -18.10 5.08
CA SER A 91 33.54 -16.78 4.43
C SER A 91 33.00 -16.65 2.99
N PHE A 92 32.08 -15.71 2.88
CA PHE A 92 31.42 -15.20 1.69
C PHE A 92 32.46 -14.47 0.81
N ASP A 93 32.72 -14.97 -0.40
CA ASP A 93 33.56 -14.31 -1.39
C ASP A 93 32.66 -13.55 -2.39
N PRO A 94 32.66 -12.20 -2.37
CA PRO A 94 31.84 -11.37 -3.27
C PRO A 94 32.12 -11.61 -4.76
N GLU A 95 33.36 -12.01 -5.12
CA GLU A 95 33.70 -12.32 -6.51
C GLU A 95 33.00 -13.60 -6.99
N ARG A 96 32.75 -14.55 -6.09
CA ARG A 96 31.99 -15.77 -6.36
C ARG A 96 30.49 -15.50 -6.52
N VAL A 97 29.92 -14.55 -5.79
CA VAL A 97 28.51 -14.13 -5.97
C VAL A 97 28.34 -13.40 -7.29
N ALA A 98 29.31 -12.57 -7.70
CA ALA A 98 29.36 -11.98 -9.04
C ALA A 98 29.47 -13.05 -10.14
N ALA A 99 30.18 -14.16 -9.88
CA ALA A 99 30.27 -15.31 -10.78
C ALA A 99 29.02 -16.22 -10.77
N LEU A 100 28.23 -16.19 -9.69
CA LEU A 100 26.98 -16.95 -9.49
C LEU A 100 25.72 -16.19 -9.92
N ARG A 101 25.83 -14.99 -10.52
CA ARG A 101 24.79 -14.42 -11.39
C ARG A 101 24.59 -15.35 -12.58
N GLY A 102 23.88 -16.45 -12.32
CA GLY A 102 23.59 -17.53 -13.23
C GLY A 102 22.96 -16.98 -14.49
N GLN A 103 23.62 -17.29 -15.58
CA GLN A 103 23.30 -16.91 -16.95
C GLN A 103 21.91 -17.44 -17.32
N ILE A 104 20.86 -16.63 -17.17
CA ILE A 104 19.67 -16.80 -18.01
C ILE A 104 20.16 -16.46 -19.42
N ALA A 105 20.54 -17.49 -20.16
CA ALA A 105 20.96 -17.36 -21.55
C ALA A 105 19.73 -16.95 -22.36
N LEU A 106 19.64 -15.65 -22.66
CA LEU A 106 18.69 -15.16 -23.64
C LEU A 106 19.10 -15.68 -25.00
N SER A 107 18.15 -16.02 -25.87
CA SER A 107 18.44 -16.40 -27.26
C SER A 107 17.77 -15.40 -28.19
N CYS A 108 18.48 -14.95 -29.22
CA CYS A 108 17.93 -14.02 -30.18
C CYS A 108 16.74 -14.64 -30.90
N SER A 109 15.61 -13.93 -30.92
CA SER A 109 14.39 -14.42 -31.58
C SER A 109 14.53 -14.50 -33.12
N PHE A 110 15.64 -13.98 -33.67
CA PHE A 110 16.00 -14.10 -35.07
C PHE A 110 17.02 -15.23 -35.32
N CYS A 111 18.30 -15.05 -34.97
CA CYS A 111 19.35 -16.02 -35.30
C CYS A 111 19.37 -17.24 -34.36
N ARG A 112 18.69 -17.15 -33.21
CA ARG A 112 18.68 -18.16 -32.12
C ARG A 112 20.00 -18.38 -31.40
N ASP A 113 21.01 -17.55 -31.67
CA ASP A 113 22.25 -17.54 -30.89
C ASP A 113 22.04 -16.86 -29.53
N THR A 114 22.94 -17.18 -28.60
CA THR A 114 22.95 -16.61 -27.25
C THR A 114 23.13 -15.09 -27.27
N LEU A 115 22.39 -14.41 -26.38
CA LEU A 115 22.41 -12.98 -26.16
C LEU A 115 22.99 -12.64 -24.79
N GLU A 116 23.92 -11.69 -24.77
CA GLU A 116 24.32 -11.02 -23.53
C GLU A 116 23.29 -9.94 -23.20
N ARG A 117 22.88 -9.89 -21.92
CA ARG A 117 21.81 -8.99 -21.47
C ARG A 117 22.13 -7.52 -21.76
N GLU A 118 23.40 -7.15 -21.70
CA GLU A 118 23.90 -5.77 -21.90
C GLU A 118 23.87 -5.32 -23.37
N SER A 119 23.99 -6.25 -24.33
CA SER A 119 24.01 -5.97 -25.77
C SER A 119 22.69 -6.30 -26.48
N SER A 120 21.73 -6.86 -25.75
CA SER A 120 20.39 -7.19 -26.26
C SER A 120 19.50 -5.96 -26.42
N VAL A 121 18.72 -5.96 -27.51
CA VAL A 121 17.58 -5.06 -27.70
C VAL A 121 16.28 -5.86 -27.63
N TYR A 122 15.21 -5.25 -27.16
CA TYR A 122 13.91 -5.91 -26.99
C TYR A 122 12.89 -5.25 -27.92
N CYS A 123 12.09 -6.05 -28.62
CA CYS A 123 11.01 -5.53 -29.45
C CYS A 123 10.04 -4.68 -28.62
N ALA A 124 9.70 -3.45 -29.06
CA ALA A 124 8.83 -2.56 -28.29
C ALA A 124 7.36 -3.06 -28.17
N GLY A 125 6.95 -4.01 -29.02
CA GLY A 125 5.59 -4.55 -29.05
C GLY A 125 5.42 -5.82 -28.22
N CYS A 126 6.31 -6.81 -28.41
CA CYS A 126 6.21 -8.12 -27.74
C CYS A 126 7.34 -8.42 -26.75
N LEU A 127 8.31 -7.51 -26.57
CA LEU A 127 9.48 -7.68 -25.70
C LEU A 127 10.37 -8.88 -26.03
N ALA A 128 10.26 -9.45 -27.23
CA ALA A 128 11.15 -10.51 -27.70
C ALA A 128 12.60 -10.00 -27.79
N PRO A 129 13.60 -10.74 -27.26
CA PRO A 129 14.99 -10.31 -27.26
C PRO A 129 15.65 -10.56 -28.63
N HIS A 130 16.49 -9.61 -29.07
CA HIS A 130 17.25 -9.65 -30.32
C HIS A 130 18.67 -9.11 -30.13
N HIS A 131 19.62 -9.50 -30.99
CA HIS A 131 20.85 -8.72 -31.14
C HIS A 131 20.50 -7.40 -31.80
N ALA A 132 21.15 -6.31 -31.39
CA ALA A 132 20.96 -5.00 -32.01
C ALA A 132 21.13 -5.07 -33.54
N GLU A 133 22.15 -5.82 -34.00
CA GLU A 133 22.44 -6.03 -35.42
C GLU A 133 21.33 -6.82 -36.13
N CYS A 134 20.86 -7.93 -35.54
CA CYS A 134 19.76 -8.71 -36.11
C CYS A 134 18.46 -7.91 -36.22
N PHE A 135 18.11 -7.12 -35.20
CA PHE A 135 16.90 -6.29 -35.26
C PHE A 135 17.04 -5.17 -36.31
N ALA A 136 18.22 -4.56 -36.42
CA ALA A 136 18.50 -3.50 -37.41
C ALA A 136 18.52 -4.04 -38.85
N GLU A 137 19.12 -5.21 -39.08
CA GLU A 137 19.16 -5.85 -40.41
C GLU A 137 17.77 -6.22 -40.92
N HIS A 138 16.90 -6.72 -40.04
CA HIS A 138 15.53 -7.08 -40.39
C HIS A 138 14.55 -5.90 -40.42
N GLY A 139 14.87 -4.81 -39.74
CA GLY A 139 14.03 -3.60 -39.64
C GLY A 139 12.71 -3.80 -38.89
N ARG A 140 12.45 -5.00 -38.36
CA ARG A 140 11.26 -5.37 -37.57
C ARG A 140 11.49 -6.63 -36.75
N CYS A 141 10.64 -6.83 -35.75
CA CYS A 141 10.61 -8.06 -34.97
C CYS A 141 10.32 -9.29 -35.84
N THR A 142 10.96 -10.41 -35.53
CA THR A 142 10.82 -11.68 -36.26
C THR A 142 9.97 -12.71 -35.51
N MET A 143 9.43 -12.35 -34.34
CA MET A 143 8.53 -13.20 -33.59
C MET A 143 7.22 -13.35 -34.39
N PRO A 144 6.71 -14.58 -34.63
CA PRO A 144 5.48 -14.79 -35.38
C PRO A 144 4.32 -13.94 -34.84
N GLY A 145 3.75 -13.09 -35.70
CA GLY A 145 2.64 -12.20 -35.34
C GLY A 145 3.05 -10.82 -34.81
N CYS A 146 4.33 -10.54 -34.60
CA CYS A 146 4.81 -9.21 -34.23
C CYS A 146 5.50 -8.53 -35.43
N GLU A 147 4.99 -7.38 -35.86
CA GLU A 147 5.58 -6.56 -36.94
C GLU A 147 6.15 -5.23 -36.45
N GLU A 148 6.36 -5.08 -35.14
CA GLU A 148 6.87 -3.83 -34.56
C GLU A 148 8.30 -3.53 -35.06
N THR A 149 8.53 -2.28 -35.44
CA THR A 149 9.78 -1.79 -36.05
C THR A 149 10.67 -1.06 -35.04
N ARG A 150 10.19 -0.82 -33.83
CA ARG A 150 10.93 -0.18 -32.75
C ARG A 150 11.46 -1.21 -31.77
N ALA A 151 12.65 -0.97 -31.24
CA ALA A 151 13.21 -1.72 -30.14
C ALA A 151 13.53 -0.78 -28.98
N VAL A 152 13.51 -1.33 -27.77
CA VAL A 152 13.97 -0.70 -26.54
C VAL A 152 15.24 -1.40 -26.08
N GLN A 153 16.23 -0.62 -25.66
CA GLN A 153 17.47 -1.14 -25.09
C GLN A 153 17.49 -0.81 -23.59
N PRO A 154 17.93 -1.74 -22.72
CA PRO A 154 18.14 -1.42 -21.31
C PRO A 154 19.09 -0.22 -21.22
N ALA A 155 18.70 0.82 -20.52
CA ALA A 155 19.64 1.90 -20.22
C ALA A 155 20.77 1.29 -19.39
N VAL A 156 21.97 1.22 -19.96
CA VAL A 156 23.17 0.98 -19.17
C VAL A 156 23.28 2.19 -18.26
N LEU A 157 22.83 2.05 -17.02
CA LEU A 157 23.16 2.99 -15.97
C LEU A 157 24.66 2.88 -15.78
N GLU A 158 25.43 3.68 -16.54
CA GLU A 158 26.82 3.94 -16.20
C GLU A 158 26.81 4.41 -14.75
N ALA A 159 27.29 3.55 -13.84
CA ALA A 159 27.47 3.93 -12.45
C ALA A 159 28.23 5.26 -12.47
N PRO A 160 27.71 6.34 -11.86
CA PRO A 160 28.28 7.66 -12.00
C PRO A 160 29.75 7.59 -11.64
N HIS A 161 30.63 7.75 -12.65
CA HIS A 161 32.06 7.77 -12.45
C HIS A 161 32.34 8.81 -11.36
N ARG A 162 32.82 8.35 -10.19
CA ARG A 162 33.18 9.19 -9.04
C ARG A 162 34.24 10.22 -9.46
N ARG A 163 33.79 11.36 -10.00
CA ARG A 163 34.63 12.51 -10.36
C ARG A 163 35.02 13.36 -9.15
N HIS A 164 34.64 12.96 -7.93
CA HIS A 164 34.73 13.81 -6.74
C HIS A 164 36.07 13.71 -5.96
N GLU A 165 36.90 12.69 -6.15
CA GLU A 165 38.10 12.54 -5.31
C GLU A 165 39.36 13.29 -5.80
N ARG A 166 39.42 13.69 -7.08
CA ARG A 166 40.64 14.34 -7.62
C ARG A 166 40.74 15.84 -7.33
N ARG A 167 39.66 16.51 -6.91
CA ARG A 167 39.67 17.96 -6.59
C ARG A 167 40.09 18.27 -5.16
N TRP A 168 39.99 17.32 -4.23
CA TRP A 168 40.35 17.55 -2.83
C TRP A 168 41.87 17.54 -2.59
N ARG A 169 42.62 16.70 -3.33
CA ARG A 169 44.09 16.62 -3.20
C ARG A 169 44.84 17.84 -3.72
N LEU A 170 44.23 18.66 -4.59
CA LEU A 170 44.85 19.89 -5.11
C LEU A 170 44.63 21.14 -4.23
N ARG A 171 43.72 21.10 -3.25
CA ARG A 171 43.48 22.23 -2.34
C ARG A 171 44.34 22.21 -1.07
N LEU A 172 44.91 21.06 -0.70
CA LEU A 172 45.83 20.94 0.44
C LEU A 172 47.31 21.24 0.09
N ALA A 173 47.67 21.33 -1.19
CA ALA A 173 49.04 21.65 -1.61
C ALA A 173 49.30 23.17 -1.78
N ALA A 174 48.26 24.00 -1.83
CA ALA A 174 48.38 25.44 -2.08
C ALA A 174 48.99 26.27 -0.92
N PRO A 175 48.80 25.97 0.38
CA PRO A 175 49.39 26.81 1.44
C PRO A 175 50.89 26.53 1.69
N LEU A 176 51.46 25.45 1.16
CA LEU A 176 52.89 25.13 1.33
C LEU A 176 53.81 25.85 0.32
N VAL A 177 53.27 26.29 -0.83
CA VAL A 177 54.05 27.06 -1.82
C VAL A 177 54.07 28.56 -1.50
N ALA A 178 53.02 29.08 -0.83
CA ALA A 178 52.95 30.49 -0.44
C ALA A 178 53.94 30.88 0.67
N LEU A 179 54.32 29.92 1.54
CA LEU A 179 55.33 30.13 2.59
C LEU A 179 56.78 30.14 2.08
N ALA A 180 57.03 29.73 0.84
CA ALA A 180 58.37 29.68 0.26
C ALA A 180 58.75 30.92 -0.59
N VAL A 181 57.81 31.83 -0.90
CA VAL A 181 58.07 32.97 -1.81
C VAL A 181 57.71 34.35 -1.21
N GLY A 182 56.94 34.42 -0.13
CA GLY A 182 56.42 35.69 0.40
C GLY A 182 57.33 36.46 1.36
N GLY A 183 58.64 36.54 1.11
CA GLY A 183 59.54 37.41 1.85
C GLY A 183 59.50 38.85 1.31
N GLY A 184 58.92 39.78 2.07
CA GLY A 184 59.17 41.21 1.94
C GLY A 184 58.12 42.01 1.17
N ILE A 185 57.40 42.89 1.87
CA ILE A 185 57.52 44.36 1.79
C ILE A 185 56.54 44.95 2.81
N ALA A 186 57.08 45.83 3.65
CA ALA A 186 56.35 46.67 4.56
C ALA A 186 55.86 47.96 3.88
N ALA A 187 54.80 48.52 4.47
CA ALA A 187 54.48 49.94 4.61
C ALA A 187 53.60 50.66 3.55
N LEU A 188 52.67 51.46 4.11
CA LEU A 188 51.95 52.63 3.56
C LEU A 188 50.80 52.28 2.59
N THR A 189 49.55 52.74 2.71
CA THR A 189 48.98 53.99 3.24
C THR A 189 47.49 53.81 3.61
N THR A 190 47.03 54.61 4.56
CA THR A 190 45.62 54.95 4.86
C THR A 190 44.95 55.70 3.70
N ALA A 191 43.70 55.36 3.35
CA ALA A 191 42.73 56.29 2.77
C ALA A 191 41.31 55.66 2.74
N GLU A 192 40.38 56.30 3.45
CA GLU A 192 38.93 56.20 3.21
C GLU A 192 38.58 56.75 1.81
N PRO A 193 37.39 56.41 1.30
CA PRO A 193 36.52 57.52 0.95
C PRO A 193 35.06 57.34 1.38
N ASP A 194 34.54 58.48 1.80
CA ASP A 194 33.15 58.80 2.06
C ASP A 194 32.46 59.30 0.77
N LEU A 195 31.12 59.21 0.75
CA LEU A 195 30.13 59.93 -0.10
C LEU A 195 29.83 59.46 -1.55
N VAL A 196 28.55 59.09 -1.77
CA VAL A 196 27.51 59.74 -2.63
C VAL A 196 26.26 58.80 -2.56
N ALA A 197 25.14 59.08 -1.88
CA ALA A 197 24.13 60.16 -1.96
C ALA A 197 23.36 60.23 -3.30
N GLU A 198 22.18 59.57 -3.39
CA GLU A 198 20.95 59.95 -4.14
C GLU A 198 20.02 58.71 -4.24
N GLY A 199 18.70 58.73 -3.98
CA GLY A 199 17.77 59.77 -3.58
C GLY A 199 16.41 59.15 -3.22
N ARG A 200 15.76 59.71 -2.19
CA ARG A 200 14.35 59.49 -1.84
C ARG A 200 13.44 60.39 -2.69
N ARG A 201 12.33 59.85 -3.20
CA ARG A 201 11.01 60.50 -3.30
C ARG A 201 9.96 59.44 -2.98
N ALA A 202 9.34 59.47 -1.81
CA ALA A 202 8.18 60.29 -1.45
C ALA A 202 6.89 59.85 -2.16
N ARG A 203 6.06 59.08 -1.43
CA ARG A 203 4.60 59.17 -1.55
C ARG A 203 3.98 58.82 -0.19
N GLU A 204 3.72 59.86 0.58
CA GLU A 204 2.83 59.85 1.72
C GLU A 204 1.38 59.78 1.20
N GLY A 205 0.58 58.95 1.83
CA GLY A 205 -0.86 58.85 1.63
C GLY A 205 -1.45 58.20 2.87
N GLY A 206 -1.82 59.03 3.85
CA GLY A 206 -2.38 58.59 5.11
C GLY A 206 -3.81 58.06 4.96
N SER A 207 -4.13 57.08 5.80
CA SER A 207 -5.51 56.86 6.24
C SER A 207 -5.49 56.54 7.73
N THR A 208 -6.01 57.48 8.50
CA THR A 208 -6.42 57.33 9.89
C THR A 208 -7.55 56.31 10.00
N PHE A 209 -7.36 55.27 10.79
CA PHE A 209 -8.47 54.53 11.41
C PHE A 209 -8.24 54.46 12.92
N ALA A 210 -9.32 54.76 13.62
CA ALA A 210 -9.45 55.03 15.03
C ALA A 210 -9.57 53.75 15.87
N ASP A 211 -9.21 53.89 17.14
CA ASP A 211 -9.67 53.19 18.34
C ASP A 211 -10.01 51.70 18.22
N SER A 212 -9.14 50.89 18.83
CA SER A 212 -9.56 49.67 19.52
C SER A 212 -8.75 49.53 20.81
N ASP A 213 -9.50 49.43 21.90
CA ASP A 213 -9.09 49.38 23.30
C ASP A 213 -7.99 48.34 23.58
N VAL A 214 -6.90 48.80 24.18
CA VAL A 214 -5.87 47.94 24.77
C VAL A 214 -6.31 47.62 26.21
N VAL A 215 -6.79 46.40 26.43
CA VAL A 215 -6.91 45.82 27.77
C VAL A 215 -5.51 45.46 28.25
N VAL A 216 -4.97 46.26 29.15
CA VAL A 216 -3.76 45.94 29.91
C VAL A 216 -4.14 44.88 30.95
N VAL A 217 -3.65 43.66 30.76
CA VAL A 217 -3.66 42.62 31.79
C VAL A 217 -2.38 42.79 32.62
N GLU A 218 -2.49 43.54 33.72
CA GLU A 218 -1.51 43.48 34.82
C GLU A 218 -1.82 42.25 35.68
N ASP A 219 -0.90 41.28 35.65
CA ASP A 219 -0.50 40.39 36.77
C ASP A 219 0.10 39.10 36.19
N ALA A 220 1.37 39.17 35.78
CA ALA A 220 2.20 37.99 35.65
C ALA A 220 2.64 37.54 37.06
N PRO A 221 2.39 36.29 37.49
CA PRO A 221 2.89 35.82 38.77
C PRO A 221 4.43 35.87 38.79
N PRO A 222 5.04 36.15 39.96
CA PRO A 222 6.49 36.19 40.08
C PRO A 222 7.09 34.83 39.69
N PRO A 223 8.29 34.81 39.07
CA PRO A 223 8.97 33.57 38.75
C PRO A 223 9.19 32.78 40.04
N LEU A 224 8.72 31.54 40.06
CA LEU A 224 9.03 30.60 41.13
C LEU A 224 10.54 30.50 41.27
N GLU A 225 11.05 30.82 42.46
CA GLU A 225 12.46 30.64 42.82
C GLU A 225 12.80 29.15 42.65
N ALA A 226 13.57 28.83 41.63
CA ALA A 226 14.11 27.50 41.42
C ALA A 226 15.17 27.23 42.50
N GLU A 227 14.80 26.46 43.52
CA GLU A 227 15.75 25.96 44.52
C GLU A 227 16.74 25.00 43.85
N GLY A 228 17.98 25.47 43.65
CA GLY A 228 19.21 24.70 43.79
C GLY A 228 19.39 23.42 42.97
N PHE A 229 19.59 23.55 41.66
CA PHE A 229 20.29 22.54 40.85
C PHE A 229 21.53 23.18 40.22
N ASP A 230 22.61 23.30 40.99
CA ASP A 230 23.89 23.88 40.56
C ASP A 230 24.83 22.78 40.04
N ALA A 231 24.31 21.94 39.15
CA ALA A 231 25.08 20.90 38.46
C ALA A 231 25.54 21.46 37.11
N THR A 232 26.71 22.11 37.08
CA THR A 232 27.36 22.48 35.81
C THR A 232 27.81 21.20 35.10
N LEU A 233 27.03 20.76 34.10
CA LEU A 233 27.47 19.73 33.16
C LEU A 233 28.57 20.30 32.26
N SER A 234 29.50 19.45 31.82
CA SER A 234 30.41 19.84 30.75
C SER A 234 29.63 19.95 29.43
N PRO A 235 30.06 20.76 28.44
CA PRO A 235 29.44 20.76 27.12
C PRO A 235 29.40 19.35 26.51
N GLY A 236 28.22 18.90 26.06
CA GLY A 236 27.97 17.51 25.64
C GLY A 236 27.71 16.56 26.80
N GLY A 237 27.65 17.08 28.02
CA GLY A 237 27.32 16.35 29.24
C GLY A 237 25.83 16.04 29.30
N MET A 238 25.54 14.86 29.83
CA MET A 238 24.19 14.37 29.98
C MET A 238 24.12 13.53 31.25
N GLU A 239 23.11 13.78 32.05
CA GLU A 239 22.78 13.02 33.24
C GLU A 239 21.35 12.49 33.09
N LEU A 240 21.21 11.17 33.18
CA LEU A 240 19.93 10.48 33.16
C LEU A 240 19.79 9.73 34.47
N THR A 241 18.69 9.97 35.17
CA THR A 241 18.34 9.21 36.36
C THR A 241 16.96 8.59 36.20
N TRP A 242 16.84 7.33 36.60
CA TRP A 242 15.60 6.56 36.55
C TRP A 242 15.10 6.33 37.97
N SER A 243 13.85 6.70 38.25
CA SER A 243 13.24 6.49 39.56
C SER A 243 12.54 5.13 39.64
N ASP A 244 12.43 4.58 40.85
CA ASP A 244 11.65 3.35 41.10
C ASP A 244 10.16 3.51 40.73
N ALA A 245 9.67 4.75 40.58
CA ALA A 245 8.32 5.06 40.13
C ALA A 245 8.15 4.96 38.60
N GLY A 246 9.21 4.64 37.86
CA GLY A 246 9.20 4.60 36.40
C GLY A 246 9.24 6.00 35.76
N GLU A 247 9.78 6.98 36.49
CA GLU A 247 9.94 8.35 36.03
C GLU A 247 11.40 8.62 35.65
N LEU A 248 11.59 9.40 34.59
CA LEU A 248 12.89 9.74 34.05
C LEU A 248 13.19 11.21 34.35
N THR A 249 14.36 11.48 34.93
CA THR A 249 14.92 12.83 35.01
C THR A 249 16.07 12.93 34.00
N VAL A 250 15.98 13.91 33.10
CA VAL A 250 16.93 14.17 32.01
C VAL A 250 17.52 15.55 32.20
N LEU A 251 18.84 15.63 32.34
CA LEU A 251 19.59 16.88 32.25
C LEU A 251 20.60 16.73 31.11
N ALA A 252 20.37 17.43 30.00
CA ALA A 252 21.21 17.37 28.82
C ALA A 252 21.63 18.78 28.41
N GLU A 253 22.92 18.99 28.12
CA GLU A 253 23.44 20.25 27.60
C GLU A 253 24.28 20.00 26.33
N GLY A 254 23.69 20.23 25.16
CA GLY A 254 24.33 19.99 23.87
C GLY A 254 24.63 18.51 23.61
N ALA A 255 23.86 17.58 24.21
CA ALA A 255 24.04 16.15 24.04
C ALA A 255 23.63 15.72 22.62
N ASP A 256 24.33 14.73 22.04
CA ASP A 256 23.91 14.14 20.77
C ASP A 256 22.55 13.43 20.93
N LEU A 257 21.60 13.76 20.06
CA LEU A 257 20.24 13.26 20.14
C LEU A 257 20.18 11.72 20.07
N ARG A 258 20.99 11.10 19.20
CA ARG A 258 20.98 9.63 19.03
C ARG A 258 21.50 8.95 20.28
N VAL A 259 22.55 9.50 20.89
CA VAL A 259 23.10 9.02 22.17
C VAL A 259 22.09 9.19 23.30
N LEU A 260 21.45 10.35 23.42
CA LEU A 260 20.41 10.60 24.44
C LEU A 260 19.28 9.58 24.31
N LEU A 261 18.71 9.44 23.11
CA LEU A 261 17.57 8.55 22.87
C LEU A 261 17.91 7.08 23.10
N ALA A 262 19.13 6.66 22.71
CA ALA A 262 19.60 5.30 22.97
C ALA A 262 19.68 5.01 24.48
N GLN A 263 20.22 5.94 25.28
CA GLN A 263 20.31 5.78 26.73
C GLN A 263 18.95 5.87 27.42
N ILE A 264 18.05 6.77 26.99
CA ILE A 264 16.66 6.77 27.45
C ILE A 264 16.03 5.40 27.21
N GLY A 265 16.22 4.84 26.01
CA GLY A 265 15.68 3.53 25.68
C GLY A 265 16.32 2.38 26.46
N GLU A 266 17.58 2.51 26.86
CA GLU A 266 18.27 1.51 27.68
C GLU A 266 17.73 1.50 29.10
N LEU A 267 17.52 2.68 29.70
CA LEU A 267 16.98 2.82 31.05
C LEU A 267 15.49 2.47 31.14
N SER A 268 14.71 2.88 30.13
CA SER A 268 13.25 2.72 30.14
C SER A 268 12.74 1.43 29.51
N GLY A 269 13.58 0.72 28.76
CA GLY A 269 13.16 -0.38 27.89
C GLY A 269 12.38 0.07 26.64
N LEU A 270 12.22 1.38 26.41
CA LEU A 270 11.51 1.92 25.25
C LEU A 270 12.44 1.95 24.02
N ASN A 271 12.06 1.28 22.94
CA ASN A 271 12.88 1.29 21.72
C ASN A 271 12.65 2.56 20.92
N ALA A 272 13.59 3.50 20.95
CA ALA A 272 13.56 4.69 20.10
C ALA A 272 14.35 4.41 18.80
N VAL A 273 13.65 4.42 17.67
CA VAL A 273 14.24 4.23 16.34
C VAL A 273 14.25 5.56 15.61
N ILE A 274 15.42 6.00 15.18
CA ILE A 274 15.60 7.31 14.54
C ILE A 274 15.78 7.11 13.05
N ASP A 275 14.91 7.73 12.26
CA ASP A 275 15.01 7.78 10.81
C ASP A 275 16.42 8.27 10.39
N PRO A 276 17.12 7.59 9.47
CA PRO A 276 18.43 7.99 8.98
C PRO A 276 18.47 9.42 8.41
N ARG A 277 17.33 9.95 7.96
CA ARG A 277 17.19 11.32 7.46
C ARG A 277 17.29 12.38 8.56
N VAL A 278 17.07 12.02 9.82
CA VAL A 278 17.34 12.90 10.97
C VAL A 278 18.85 13.09 11.05
N GLY A 279 19.32 14.27 10.64
CA GLY A 279 20.73 14.62 10.71
C GLY A 279 21.32 14.56 12.13
N PRO A 280 22.64 14.71 12.28
CA PRO A 280 23.23 14.87 13.61
C PRO A 280 22.64 16.12 14.27
N MET A 281 22.04 15.95 15.44
CA MET A 281 21.36 17.00 16.19
C MET A 281 21.84 16.96 17.64
N THR A 282 22.01 18.14 18.22
CA THR A 282 22.29 18.28 19.65
C THR A 282 21.06 18.82 20.37
N VAL A 283 20.82 18.35 21.59
CA VAL A 283 19.69 18.78 22.41
C VAL A 283 20.16 19.28 23.76
N SER A 284 19.53 20.36 24.21
CA SER A 284 19.66 20.88 25.58
C SER A 284 18.28 20.90 26.21
N CYS A 285 18.06 20.11 27.26
CA CYS A 285 16.78 20.02 27.95
C CYS A 285 16.95 19.64 29.42
N SER A 286 16.01 20.07 30.25
CA SER A 286 15.87 19.66 31.64
C SER A 286 14.46 19.16 31.86
N LEU A 287 14.31 17.86 32.09
CA LEU A 287 13.05 17.19 32.40
C LEU A 287 13.19 16.57 33.78
N ASP A 288 12.27 16.84 34.70
CA ASP A 288 12.26 16.24 36.03
C ASP A 288 11.09 15.26 36.14
N LYS A 289 11.36 14.04 36.63
CA LYS A 289 10.37 13.00 36.94
C LYS A 289 9.30 12.83 35.86
N THR A 290 9.73 12.78 34.61
CA THR A 290 8.84 12.72 33.46
C THR A 290 8.70 11.27 32.98
N PRO A 291 7.49 10.75 32.72
CA PRO A 291 7.33 9.43 32.12
C PRO A 291 8.10 9.33 30.79
N PRO A 292 8.72 8.18 30.45
CA PRO A 292 9.68 8.09 29.34
C PRO A 292 9.09 8.45 28.00
N LYS A 293 7.86 7.99 27.74
CA LYS A 293 7.13 8.33 26.52
C LYS A 293 6.88 9.84 26.40
N LEU A 294 6.42 10.47 27.49
CA LEU A 294 6.22 11.92 27.52
C LEU A 294 7.53 12.67 27.37
N ALA A 295 8.62 12.18 27.96
CA ALA A 295 9.95 12.76 27.80
C ALA A 295 10.39 12.74 26.33
N LEU A 296 10.20 11.60 25.63
CA LEU A 296 10.46 11.49 24.20
C LEU A 296 9.60 12.47 23.39
N ASP A 297 8.29 12.54 23.67
CA ASP A 297 7.36 13.44 22.97
C ASP A 297 7.77 14.91 23.15
N LEU A 298 8.17 15.30 24.36
CA LEU A 298 8.65 16.66 24.67
C LEU A 298 9.97 16.96 23.95
N ILE A 299 10.94 16.04 23.97
CA ILE A 299 12.22 16.19 23.26
C ILE A 299 11.99 16.32 21.75
N CYS A 300 11.13 15.47 21.17
CA CYS A 300 10.81 15.52 19.75
C CYS A 300 10.10 16.84 19.40
N SER A 301 9.15 17.29 20.22
CA SER A 301 8.46 18.57 20.04
C SER A 301 9.42 19.76 20.07
N MET A 302 10.36 19.80 21.03
CA MET A 302 11.39 20.84 21.12
C MET A 302 12.27 20.91 19.85
N LEU A 303 12.55 19.76 19.24
CA LEU A 303 13.39 19.64 18.05
C LEU A 303 12.61 19.69 16.73
N GLN A 304 11.29 19.87 16.79
CA GLN A 304 10.39 19.80 15.62
C GLN A 304 10.51 18.46 14.86
N LEU A 305 10.61 17.36 15.60
CA LEU A 305 10.60 15.99 15.10
C LEU A 305 9.22 15.35 15.33
N GLU A 306 8.86 14.40 14.47
CA GLU A 306 7.64 13.60 14.64
C GLU A 306 7.99 12.29 15.35
N ALA A 307 7.26 11.99 16.43
CA ALA A 307 7.34 10.72 17.16
C ALA A 307 6.06 9.92 16.90
N GLU A 308 6.20 8.75 16.30
CA GLU A 308 5.10 7.82 16.04
C GLU A 308 5.24 6.60 16.93
N ALA A 309 4.19 6.29 17.69
CA ALA A 309 4.16 5.10 18.52
C ALA A 309 3.95 3.84 17.68
N LEU A 310 4.88 2.89 17.80
CA LEU A 310 4.75 1.53 17.28
C LEU A 310 4.57 0.56 18.46
N PRO A 311 4.04 -0.66 18.26
CA PRO A 311 3.93 -1.63 19.36
C PRO A 311 5.31 -1.99 19.93
N GLY A 312 5.67 -1.46 21.11
CA GLY A 312 6.97 -1.69 21.74
C GLY A 312 8.12 -0.81 21.24
N ALA A 313 7.86 0.17 20.37
CA ALA A 313 8.86 1.11 19.86
C ALA A 313 8.29 2.50 19.58
N VAL A 314 9.16 3.49 19.36
CA VAL A 314 8.82 4.84 18.92
C VAL A 314 9.67 5.16 17.70
N TRP A 315 9.04 5.45 16.58
CA TRP A 315 9.69 5.88 15.37
C TRP A 315 9.81 7.41 15.38
N ILE A 316 11.03 7.92 15.31
CA ILE A 316 11.34 9.35 15.33
C ILE A 316 11.83 9.75 13.95
N SER A 317 11.15 10.69 13.31
CA SER A 317 11.51 11.17 11.98
C SER A 317 11.59 12.68 11.90
N GLN A 318 12.36 13.18 10.93
CA GLN A 318 12.42 14.59 10.64
C GLN A 318 11.37 14.90 9.56
N PRO A 319 10.29 15.61 9.91
CA PRO A 319 9.31 16.00 8.93
C PRO A 319 9.92 16.99 7.93
N PRO A 320 9.55 16.90 6.64
CA PRO A 320 10.03 17.85 5.66
C PRO A 320 9.48 19.26 5.94
N LYS A 321 10.32 20.27 5.70
CA LYS A 321 9.95 21.69 5.81
C LYS A 321 9.71 22.27 4.43
N VAL A 322 8.70 23.12 4.32
CA VAL A 322 8.28 23.77 3.08
C VAL A 322 8.63 25.25 3.15
N THR A 323 9.28 25.73 2.10
CA THR A 323 9.48 27.17 1.84
C THR A 323 8.83 27.50 0.50
N LEU A 324 7.73 28.25 0.53
CA LEU A 324 6.87 28.49 -0.62
C LEU A 324 6.21 29.86 -0.49
N SER A 325 6.38 30.72 -1.49
CA SER A 325 5.76 32.04 -1.54
C SER A 325 4.97 32.16 -2.84
N VAL A 326 3.64 32.25 -2.73
CA VAL A 326 2.72 32.33 -3.87
C VAL A 326 1.65 33.36 -3.56
N GLU A 327 1.47 34.34 -4.44
CA GLU A 327 0.40 35.32 -4.36
C GLU A 327 -0.74 34.93 -5.32
N ARG A 328 -1.95 34.75 -4.78
CA ARG A 328 -3.18 34.37 -5.52
C ARG A 328 -2.97 33.16 -6.46
N GLY A 329 -2.26 32.15 -5.99
CA GLY A 329 -2.05 30.91 -6.74
C GLY A 329 -3.31 30.07 -6.78
N ASP A 330 -3.50 29.36 -7.88
CA ASP A 330 -4.51 28.30 -7.99
C ASP A 330 -4.31 27.24 -6.89
N VAL A 331 -5.40 26.82 -6.25
CA VAL A 331 -5.36 25.92 -5.08
C VAL A 331 -4.70 24.59 -5.42
N HIS A 332 -5.03 23.98 -6.57
CA HIS A 332 -4.42 22.72 -6.98
C HIS A 332 -2.90 22.89 -7.12
N THR A 333 -2.49 23.97 -7.78
CA THR A 333 -1.06 24.28 -7.97
C THR A 333 -0.34 24.47 -6.64
N VAL A 334 -0.91 25.23 -5.70
CA VAL A 334 -0.30 25.48 -4.38
C VAL A 334 -0.19 24.18 -3.57
N LEU A 335 -1.26 23.39 -3.51
CA LEU A 335 -1.24 22.10 -2.81
C LEU A 335 -0.24 21.13 -3.45
N SER A 336 -0.23 21.00 -4.78
CA SER A 336 0.75 20.17 -5.48
C SER A 336 2.19 20.60 -5.21
N LEU A 337 2.47 21.92 -5.09
CA LEU A 337 3.79 22.41 -4.69
C LEU A 337 4.12 22.02 -3.26
N VAL A 338 3.21 22.19 -2.30
CA VAL A 338 3.40 21.76 -0.90
C VAL A 338 3.74 20.27 -0.82
N GLY A 339 2.97 19.42 -1.53
CA GLY A 339 3.25 17.98 -1.63
C GLY A 339 4.63 17.69 -2.22
N ALA A 340 4.95 18.31 -3.36
CA ALA A 340 6.23 18.13 -4.04
C ALA A 340 7.44 18.53 -3.17
N TYR A 341 7.37 19.65 -2.46
CA TYR A 341 8.42 20.07 -1.50
C TYR A 341 8.54 19.09 -0.33
N ALA A 342 7.42 18.52 0.10
CA ALA A 342 7.38 17.54 1.18
C ALA A 342 7.80 16.11 0.75
N GLY A 343 7.96 15.87 -0.56
CA GLY A 343 8.07 14.50 -1.08
C GLY A 343 6.82 13.65 -0.82
N LYS A 344 5.66 14.30 -0.65
CA LYS A 344 4.37 13.67 -0.42
C LYS A 344 3.52 13.74 -1.69
N ASN A 345 2.79 12.67 -1.96
CA ASN A 345 1.83 12.60 -3.03
C ASN A 345 0.48 13.14 -2.52
N LEU A 346 -0.07 14.17 -3.16
CA LEU A 346 -1.38 14.71 -2.79
C LEU A 346 -2.39 14.37 -3.89
N LEU A 347 -3.42 13.61 -3.53
CA LEU A 347 -4.56 13.35 -4.39
C LEU A 347 -5.59 14.45 -4.15
N LEU A 348 -5.90 15.24 -5.17
CA LEU A 348 -6.73 16.44 -5.02
C LEU A 348 -8.10 16.24 -5.68
N ASP A 349 -9.17 16.49 -4.94
CA ASP A 349 -10.55 16.50 -5.45
C ASP A 349 -10.70 17.57 -6.54
N PRO A 350 -11.14 17.21 -7.76
CA PRO A 350 -11.31 18.15 -8.87
C PRO A 350 -12.28 19.31 -8.58
N ARG A 351 -13.10 19.19 -7.53
CA ARG A 351 -14.03 20.24 -7.09
C ARG A 351 -13.35 21.32 -6.23
N LEU A 352 -12.10 21.11 -5.81
CA LEU A 352 -11.30 22.11 -5.11
C LEU A 352 -11.01 23.26 -6.09
N THR A 353 -11.73 24.36 -5.94
CA THR A 353 -11.56 25.54 -6.78
C THR A 353 -11.26 26.76 -5.93
N GLY A 354 -10.53 27.72 -6.50
CA GLY A 354 -10.21 28.97 -5.83
C GLY A 354 -8.74 29.34 -5.95
N THR A 355 -8.38 30.44 -5.30
CA THR A 355 -7.00 30.93 -5.24
C THR A 355 -6.60 31.22 -3.80
N VAL A 356 -5.38 30.87 -3.43
CA VAL A 356 -4.81 31.10 -2.10
C VAL A 356 -3.50 31.89 -2.21
N SER A 357 -3.21 32.72 -1.20
CA SER A 357 -1.90 33.37 -1.07
C SER A 357 -1.21 32.83 0.17
N VAL A 358 0.01 32.34 0.03
CA VAL A 358 0.80 31.74 1.11
C VAL A 358 2.23 32.25 1.08
N ASP A 359 2.84 32.47 2.24
CA ASP A 359 4.27 32.75 2.41
C ASP A 359 4.82 31.85 3.54
N PHE A 360 5.17 30.62 3.19
CA PHE A 360 5.80 29.66 4.08
C PHE A 360 7.32 29.82 4.05
N LYS A 361 7.94 29.95 5.23
CA LYS A 361 9.39 29.99 5.42
C LYS A 361 9.78 28.91 6.43
N GLU A 362 10.36 27.83 5.92
CA GLU A 362 10.76 26.66 6.72
C GLU A 362 9.63 26.11 7.62
N VAL A 363 8.40 26.14 7.12
CA VAL A 363 7.21 25.68 7.86
C VAL A 363 7.10 24.17 7.73
N HIS A 364 6.74 23.49 8.82
CA HIS A 364 6.44 22.06 8.79
C HIS A 364 5.39 21.75 7.73
N TRP A 365 5.64 20.77 6.84
CA TRP A 365 4.77 20.54 5.68
C TRP A 365 3.31 20.29 6.04
N LEU A 366 3.04 19.54 7.10
CA LEU A 366 1.68 19.24 7.56
C LEU A 366 0.96 20.51 8.04
N THR A 367 1.66 21.40 8.73
CA THR A 367 1.13 22.72 9.12
C THR A 367 0.86 23.59 7.90
N ALA A 368 1.78 23.59 6.92
CA ALA A 368 1.56 24.29 5.65
C ALA A 368 0.34 23.75 4.91
N LEU A 369 0.18 22.42 4.86
CA LEU A 369 -0.96 21.74 4.25
C LEU A 369 -2.27 22.11 4.97
N HIS A 370 -2.34 21.96 6.29
CA HIS A 370 -3.53 22.33 7.07
C HIS A 370 -3.88 23.81 6.93
N THR A 371 -2.89 24.71 6.93
CA THR A 371 -3.14 26.14 6.72
C THR A 371 -3.86 26.41 5.39
N VAL A 372 -3.46 25.71 4.31
CA VAL A 372 -4.15 25.83 3.02
C VAL A 372 -5.53 25.18 3.07
N ILE A 373 -5.64 23.96 3.61
CA ILE A 373 -6.90 23.20 3.68
C ILE A 373 -7.97 23.93 4.50
N ASP A 374 -7.60 24.43 5.69
CA ASP A 374 -8.49 25.15 6.60
C ASP A 374 -9.00 26.44 5.95
N SER A 375 -8.16 27.13 5.17
CA SER A 375 -8.56 28.34 4.44
C SER A 375 -9.61 28.08 3.35
N LEU A 376 -9.72 26.83 2.89
CA LEU A 376 -10.64 26.38 1.85
C LEU A 376 -11.89 25.68 2.41
N GLY A 377 -11.90 25.38 3.72
CA GLY A 377 -12.90 24.49 4.31
C GLY A 377 -12.87 23.08 3.70
N ALA A 378 -11.69 22.62 3.30
CA ALA A 378 -11.48 21.28 2.73
C ALA A 378 -11.13 20.27 3.85
N HIS A 379 -11.01 19.00 3.48
CA HIS A 379 -10.67 17.89 4.38
C HIS A 379 -9.48 17.09 3.83
N ALA A 380 -8.58 16.63 4.71
CA ALA A 380 -7.47 15.76 4.34
C ALA A 380 -7.54 14.40 5.06
N TYR A 381 -7.18 13.34 4.34
CA TYR A 381 -7.15 11.97 4.82
C TYR A 381 -5.83 11.31 4.41
N SER A 382 -5.15 10.66 5.35
CA SER A 382 -3.99 9.83 5.02
C SER A 382 -4.47 8.53 4.38
N VAL A 383 -4.02 8.25 3.15
CA VAL A 383 -4.35 7.04 2.39
C VAL A 383 -3.12 6.16 2.15
N GLY A 384 -1.97 6.58 2.64
CA GLY A 384 -0.68 5.90 2.49
C GLY A 384 0.40 6.58 3.34
N PRO A 385 1.56 5.94 3.52
CA PRO A 385 2.67 6.54 4.29
C PRO A 385 3.11 7.89 3.71
N ASP A 386 3.07 8.00 2.38
CA ASP A 386 3.47 9.20 1.65
C ASP A 386 2.35 9.80 0.80
N THR A 387 1.09 9.37 0.98
CA THR A 387 -0.04 9.87 0.20
C THR A 387 -1.15 10.43 1.07
N VAL A 388 -1.60 11.65 0.74
CA VAL A 388 -2.74 12.31 1.38
C VAL A 388 -3.80 12.62 0.33
N LEU A 389 -5.04 12.27 0.64
CA LEU A 389 -6.22 12.60 -0.13
C LEU A 389 -6.85 13.88 0.41
N VAL A 390 -7.00 14.90 -0.43
CA VAL A 390 -7.62 16.19 -0.09
C VAL A 390 -8.94 16.31 -0.84
N THR A 391 -10.02 16.53 -0.10
CA THR A 391 -11.40 16.57 -0.63
C THR A 391 -12.12 17.84 -0.23
N GLN A 392 -13.05 18.29 -1.09
CA GLN A 392 -13.86 19.48 -0.79
C GLN A 392 -14.96 19.18 0.24
N ALA A 393 -15.44 17.95 0.30
CA ALA A 393 -16.50 17.50 1.21
C ALA A 393 -15.99 16.36 2.09
N GLU A 394 -16.47 16.33 3.34
CA GLU A 394 -16.12 15.29 4.29
C GLU A 394 -16.51 13.90 3.75
N LEU A 395 -15.56 12.96 3.75
CA LEU A 395 -15.79 11.59 3.36
C LEU A 395 -16.50 10.82 4.49
N PRO A 396 -17.44 9.92 4.17
CA PRO A 396 -18.03 9.01 5.15
C PRO A 396 -16.96 8.19 5.86
N ALA A 397 -17.13 7.94 7.16
CA ALA A 397 -16.17 7.20 7.99
C ALA A 397 -15.83 5.82 7.40
N GLU A 398 -16.80 5.12 6.83
CA GLU A 398 -16.61 3.83 6.14
C GLU A 398 -15.63 3.92 4.97
N VAL A 399 -15.72 5.00 4.18
CA VAL A 399 -14.80 5.26 3.07
C VAL A 399 -13.41 5.56 3.63
N VAL A 400 -13.31 6.44 4.63
CA VAL A 400 -12.03 6.78 5.27
C VAL A 400 -11.35 5.53 5.86
N MET A 401 -12.11 4.63 6.47
CA MET A 401 -11.60 3.36 6.97
C MET A 401 -11.10 2.47 5.82
N SER A 402 -11.84 2.37 4.71
CA SER A 402 -11.43 1.58 3.55
C SER A 402 -10.22 2.13 2.79
N LEU A 403 -9.90 3.41 2.98
CA LEU A 403 -8.76 4.09 2.37
C LEU A 403 -7.47 3.97 3.18
N ARG A 404 -7.56 3.55 4.44
CA ARG A 404 -6.36 3.22 5.18
C ARG A 404 -5.77 2.00 4.49
N PRO A 405 -4.47 2.02 4.12
CA PRO A 405 -3.84 0.81 3.66
C PRO A 405 -4.03 -0.23 4.74
N ASP A 406 -4.21 -1.49 4.34
CA ASP A 406 -4.12 -2.67 5.20
C ASP A 406 -2.65 -2.81 5.65
N SER A 407 -2.16 -1.76 6.31
CA SER A 407 -0.87 -1.71 6.96
C SER A 407 -0.99 -2.73 8.07
N LEU A 408 0.03 -3.58 8.18
CA LEU A 408 0.24 -4.68 9.14
C LEU A 408 -0.23 -4.47 10.60
N SER A 409 -0.68 -3.27 10.99
CA SER A 409 -1.04 -2.89 12.34
C SER A 409 -2.43 -3.33 12.86
N SER A 410 -3.40 -3.72 12.03
CA SER A 410 -4.74 -4.08 12.53
C SER A 410 -5.19 -5.52 12.31
N ASP A 411 -4.77 -6.15 11.20
CA ASP A 411 -5.37 -7.42 10.75
C ASP A 411 -4.36 -8.53 10.52
N LEU A 412 -3.14 -8.41 11.09
CA LEU A 412 -2.29 -9.59 11.24
C LEU A 412 -3.08 -10.62 12.06
N PRO A 413 -3.50 -11.75 11.44
CA PRO A 413 -4.37 -12.73 12.08
C PRO A 413 -3.76 -13.13 13.41
N GLY A 414 -4.58 -13.10 14.48
CA GLY A 414 -4.16 -13.14 15.88
C GLY A 414 -3.15 -14.25 16.21
N ILE A 415 -1.87 -13.94 16.01
CA ILE A 415 -0.77 -14.79 16.43
C ILE A 415 -0.78 -14.70 17.96
N ALA A 416 -1.27 -15.77 18.60
CA ALA A 416 -1.54 -15.82 20.04
C ALA A 416 -0.32 -15.53 20.94
N ALA A 417 0.88 -15.45 20.36
CA ALA A 417 2.04 -14.77 20.91
C ALA A 417 2.81 -14.14 19.74
N ASP A 418 3.04 -12.84 19.77
CA ASP A 418 3.96 -12.16 18.84
C ASP A 418 5.39 -12.26 19.43
N PRO A 419 6.22 -13.24 19.00
CA PRO A 419 7.53 -13.46 19.59
C PRO A 419 8.37 -12.19 19.59
N GLN A 420 8.95 -11.91 20.76
CA GLN A 420 9.81 -10.75 20.94
C GLN A 420 11.18 -11.04 20.33
N VAL A 421 11.66 -10.11 19.52
CA VAL A 421 12.95 -10.19 18.82
C VAL A 421 13.85 -9.04 19.25
N SER A 422 15.16 -9.25 19.13
CA SER A 422 16.15 -8.19 19.35
C SER A 422 17.10 -8.12 18.15
N LEU A 423 17.24 -6.94 17.58
CA LEU A 423 18.09 -6.68 16.41
C LEU A 423 19.01 -5.50 16.75
N ASP A 424 20.32 -5.69 16.66
CA ASP A 424 21.30 -4.61 16.78
C ASP A 424 22.21 -4.68 15.57
N VAL A 425 21.94 -3.81 14.59
CA VAL A 425 22.55 -3.85 13.26
C VAL A 425 22.97 -2.46 12.83
N GLU A 426 24.15 -2.35 12.22
CA GLU A 426 24.70 -1.11 11.68
C GLU A 426 25.19 -1.33 10.24
N ASP A 427 24.55 -0.65 9.28
CA ASP A 427 24.85 -0.72 7.84
C ASP A 427 24.83 -2.15 7.26
N VAL A 428 23.90 -2.99 7.75
CA VAL A 428 23.78 -4.40 7.37
C VAL A 428 22.79 -4.57 6.20
N PRO A 429 23.11 -5.38 5.18
CA PRO A 429 22.18 -5.73 4.11
C PRO A 429 20.85 -6.32 4.62
N LEU A 430 19.74 -5.90 4.02
CA LEU A 430 18.39 -6.26 4.48
C LEU A 430 18.10 -7.76 4.45
N ASP A 431 18.68 -8.50 3.50
CA ASP A 431 18.58 -9.96 3.40
C ASP A 431 19.16 -10.66 4.64
N VAL A 432 20.33 -10.23 5.10
CA VAL A 432 20.96 -10.74 6.32
C VAL A 432 20.13 -10.42 7.56
N VAL A 433 19.57 -9.21 7.64
CA VAL A 433 18.71 -8.81 8.76
C VAL A 433 17.39 -9.58 8.76
N ALA A 434 16.80 -9.81 7.59
CA ALA A 434 15.60 -10.62 7.43
C ALA A 434 15.83 -12.09 7.81
N GLU A 435 16.99 -12.67 7.48
CA GLU A 435 17.39 -14.00 7.91
C GLU A 435 17.54 -14.09 9.44
N ALA A 436 18.18 -13.10 10.07
CA ALA A 436 18.30 -13.03 11.52
C ALA A 436 16.92 -12.90 12.21
N LEU A 437 16.03 -12.08 11.65
CA LEU A 437 14.65 -11.93 12.12
C LEU A 437 13.86 -13.24 11.99
N SER A 438 13.95 -13.89 10.82
CA SER A 438 13.35 -15.19 10.52
C SER A 438 13.76 -16.25 11.56
N ALA A 439 15.06 -16.33 11.86
CA ALA A 439 15.59 -17.30 12.82
C ALA A 439 15.11 -17.04 14.26
N GLN A 440 15.04 -15.77 14.69
CA GLN A 440 14.59 -15.43 16.05
C GLN A 440 13.07 -15.59 16.23
N ALA A 441 12.29 -15.09 15.27
CA ALA A 441 10.83 -15.13 15.33
C ALA A 441 10.23 -16.49 14.93
N ARG A 442 11.03 -17.37 14.32
CA ARG A 442 10.58 -18.65 13.74
C ARG A 442 9.49 -18.47 12.68
N ILE A 443 9.63 -17.43 11.88
CA ILE A 443 8.81 -17.15 10.70
C ILE A 443 9.69 -17.24 9.46
N ASN A 444 9.13 -17.57 8.30
CA ASN A 444 9.83 -17.55 7.02
C ASN A 444 9.77 -16.13 6.45
N VAL A 445 10.89 -15.41 6.46
CA VAL A 445 11.00 -14.10 5.80
C VAL A 445 11.74 -14.29 4.47
N ILE A 446 11.04 -14.05 3.36
CA ILE A 446 11.60 -14.10 2.00
C ILE A 446 11.88 -12.69 1.55
N VAL A 447 13.13 -12.40 1.17
CA VAL A 447 13.52 -11.14 0.55
C VAL A 447 13.57 -11.31 -0.96
N GLU A 448 12.83 -10.48 -1.69
CA GLU A 448 12.82 -10.51 -3.15
C GLU A 448 14.20 -10.16 -3.73
N PRO A 449 14.69 -10.89 -4.74
CA PRO A 449 15.96 -10.59 -5.37
C PRO A 449 16.02 -9.15 -5.92
N GLY A 450 17.13 -8.47 -5.70
CA GLY A 450 17.36 -7.09 -6.16
C GLY A 450 17.03 -6.00 -5.13
N LEU A 451 16.59 -6.39 -3.92
CA LEU A 451 16.41 -5.46 -2.82
C LEU A 451 17.74 -5.18 -2.09
N ASP A 452 18.60 -4.36 -2.70
CA ASP A 452 19.96 -4.04 -2.19
C ASP A 452 19.97 -2.98 -1.06
N ALA A 453 18.95 -2.98 -0.20
CA ALA A 453 18.82 -2.03 0.90
C ALA A 453 19.76 -2.40 2.07
N LYS A 454 20.29 -1.38 2.75
CA LYS A 454 21.01 -1.54 4.02
C LYS A 454 20.28 -0.84 5.13
N VAL A 455 20.29 -1.41 6.32
CA VAL A 455 19.56 -0.90 7.48
C VAL A 455 20.49 -0.78 8.70
N SER A 456 20.21 0.23 9.51
CA SER A 456 20.82 0.43 10.82
C SER A 456 19.72 0.62 11.85
N CYS A 457 19.62 -0.25 12.85
CA CYS A 457 18.66 -0.13 13.94
C CYS A 457 19.09 -0.94 15.17
N SER A 458 18.70 -0.45 16.35
CA SER A 458 18.78 -1.17 17.62
C SER A 458 17.38 -1.35 18.19
N LEU A 459 16.89 -2.57 18.21
CA LEU A 459 15.60 -3.03 18.73
C LEU A 459 15.85 -4.07 19.81
N ARG A 460 15.25 -3.90 20.98
CA ARG A 460 15.36 -4.81 22.13
C ARG A 460 13.99 -5.31 22.52
N SER A 461 13.80 -6.62 22.44
CA SER A 461 12.58 -7.30 22.83
C SER A 461 11.33 -6.57 22.31
N VAL A 462 11.25 -6.41 20.99
CA VAL A 462 10.07 -5.86 20.30
C VAL A 462 9.29 -7.00 19.63
N PRO A 463 7.97 -6.88 19.45
CA PRO A 463 7.22 -7.79 18.59
C PRO A 463 7.87 -7.88 17.19
N TRP A 464 7.93 -9.07 16.57
CA TRP A 464 8.58 -9.20 15.27
C TRP A 464 7.86 -8.42 14.17
N THR A 465 6.55 -8.25 14.33
CA THR A 465 5.70 -7.42 13.48
C THR A 465 6.15 -5.95 13.52
N THR A 466 6.48 -5.44 14.71
CA THR A 466 7.09 -4.12 14.88
C THR A 466 8.48 -4.05 14.26
N ALA A 467 9.30 -5.09 14.42
CA ALA A 467 10.60 -5.13 13.78
C ALA A 467 10.47 -5.03 12.25
N LEU A 468 9.50 -5.73 11.65
CA LEU A 468 9.20 -5.59 10.22
C LEU A 468 8.74 -4.20 9.82
N LEU A 469 7.86 -3.56 10.61
CA LEU A 469 7.44 -2.17 10.36
C LEU A 469 8.63 -1.21 10.39
N VAL A 470 9.56 -1.41 11.32
CA VAL A 470 10.81 -0.65 11.38
C VAL A 470 11.68 -0.90 10.14
N LEU A 471 11.87 -2.17 9.75
CA LEU A 471 12.63 -2.52 8.55
C LEU A 471 12.00 -1.96 7.28
N GLN A 472 10.67 -2.00 7.18
CA GLN A 472 9.90 -1.39 6.10
C GLN A 472 10.21 0.09 5.96
N ARG A 473 10.18 0.84 7.06
CA ARG A 473 10.45 2.29 7.06
C ARG A 473 11.90 2.63 6.75
N LEU A 474 12.85 1.84 7.25
CA LEU A 474 14.28 2.07 7.03
C LEU A 474 14.69 1.76 5.59
N SER A 475 14.13 0.71 5.00
CA SER A 475 14.49 0.25 3.66
C SER A 475 13.58 0.79 2.55
N GLY A 476 12.38 1.27 2.90
CA GLY A 476 11.34 1.61 1.95
C GLY A 476 10.76 0.40 1.21
N CYS A 477 10.95 -0.83 1.71
CA CYS A 477 10.45 -2.04 1.06
C CYS A 477 8.92 -2.19 1.19
N GLY A 478 8.31 -2.99 0.33
CA GLY A 478 6.95 -3.50 0.53
C GLY A 478 6.99 -4.72 1.45
N VAL A 479 6.05 -4.82 2.40
CA VAL A 479 5.91 -6.00 3.26
C VAL A 479 4.55 -6.62 2.99
N GLU A 480 4.56 -7.89 2.59
CA GLU A 480 3.36 -8.66 2.32
C GLU A 480 3.36 -9.92 3.20
N VAL A 481 2.30 -10.12 3.97
CA VAL A 481 2.14 -11.30 4.83
C VAL A 481 1.19 -12.26 4.12
N ARG A 482 1.70 -13.42 3.73
CA ARG A 482 0.97 -14.43 2.95
C ARG A 482 0.29 -15.47 3.83
N SER A 483 0.92 -15.79 4.96
CA SER A 483 0.41 -16.67 6.02
C SER A 483 1.00 -16.24 7.36
N ASP A 484 0.52 -16.84 8.46
CA ASP A 484 1.00 -16.57 9.83
C ASP A 484 2.52 -16.74 9.98
N ASP A 485 3.14 -17.52 9.10
CA ASP A 485 4.55 -17.87 9.11
C ASP A 485 5.31 -17.47 7.84
N LEU A 486 4.68 -16.83 6.85
CA LEU A 486 5.35 -16.43 5.60
C LEU A 486 5.19 -14.94 5.34
N VAL A 487 6.33 -14.25 5.37
CA VAL A 487 6.45 -12.83 5.07
C VAL A 487 7.32 -12.64 3.85
N ARG A 488 6.87 -11.82 2.91
CA ARG A 488 7.64 -11.40 1.74
C ARG A 488 8.01 -9.93 1.87
N LEU A 489 9.31 -9.64 1.82
CA LEU A 489 9.86 -8.30 1.62
C LEU A 489 10.10 -8.11 0.12
N SER A 490 9.44 -7.13 -0.48
CA SER A 490 9.54 -6.81 -1.90
C SER A 490 10.09 -5.41 -2.11
N ALA A 491 10.55 -5.10 -3.32
CA ALA A 491 10.76 -3.70 -3.68
C ALA A 491 9.45 -2.92 -3.44
N PRO A 492 9.51 -1.64 -3.02
CA PRO A 492 8.29 -0.85 -2.93
C PRO A 492 7.52 -0.97 -4.24
N PRO A 493 6.17 -1.04 -4.20
CA PRO A 493 5.40 -1.07 -5.42
C PRO A 493 5.80 0.14 -6.25
N ASN A 494 6.50 -0.10 -7.36
CA ASN A 494 6.87 0.92 -8.34
C ASN A 494 5.66 1.25 -9.20
N TYR A 495 4.48 1.33 -8.57
CA TYR A 495 3.28 1.76 -9.22
C TYR A 495 3.39 3.27 -9.39
N ALA A 496 3.63 3.68 -10.63
CA ALA A 496 3.72 5.08 -11.01
C ALA A 496 2.67 5.38 -12.09
N LEU A 497 1.40 5.14 -11.77
CA LEU A 497 0.32 5.59 -12.63
C LEU A 497 0.08 7.08 -12.42
N ARG A 498 0.25 7.85 -13.49
CA ARG A 498 -0.20 9.23 -13.58
C ARG A 498 -1.18 9.34 -14.73
N THR A 499 -2.36 9.86 -14.47
CA THR A 499 -3.40 10.09 -15.47
C THR A 499 -3.71 11.57 -15.52
N ALA A 500 -4.00 12.09 -16.70
CA ALA A 500 -4.46 13.46 -16.89
C ALA A 500 -5.61 13.44 -17.89
N GLY A 501 -6.82 13.75 -17.42
CA GLY A 501 -8.03 13.73 -18.24
C GLY A 501 -8.39 12.33 -18.77
N CYS A 502 -8.05 11.27 -18.05
CA CYS A 502 -8.39 9.90 -18.45
C CYS A 502 -9.81 9.54 -18.01
N ASP A 503 -10.51 8.74 -18.81
CA ASP A 503 -11.82 8.21 -18.44
C ASP A 503 -11.73 7.33 -17.17
N ALA A 504 -12.59 7.58 -16.18
CA ALA A 504 -12.56 6.89 -14.90
C ALA A 504 -12.70 5.36 -15.04
N ARG A 505 -13.53 4.88 -15.98
CA ARG A 505 -13.72 3.43 -16.20
C ARG A 505 -12.41 2.78 -16.68
N SER A 506 -11.65 3.48 -17.50
CA SER A 506 -10.33 3.02 -17.97
C SER A 506 -9.32 2.95 -16.84
N VAL A 507 -9.31 3.94 -15.94
CA VAL A 507 -8.45 3.96 -14.75
C VAL A 507 -8.80 2.81 -13.80
N TYR A 508 -10.09 2.54 -13.55
CA TYR A 508 -10.51 1.41 -12.71
C TYR A 508 -10.11 0.06 -13.30
N LYS A 509 -10.27 -0.13 -14.62
CA LYS A 509 -9.84 -1.36 -15.30
C LYS A 509 -8.35 -1.60 -15.15
N LEU A 510 -7.54 -0.56 -15.32
CA LEU A 510 -6.10 -0.65 -15.17
C LEU A 510 -5.71 -1.01 -13.72
N LEU A 511 -6.31 -0.32 -12.74
CA LEU A 511 -6.04 -0.57 -11.32
C LEU A 511 -6.48 -1.97 -10.87
N ALA A 512 -7.66 -2.43 -11.31
CA ALA A 512 -8.14 -3.77 -10.97
C ALA A 512 -7.29 -4.87 -11.62
N ALA A 513 -6.87 -4.67 -12.88
CA ALA A 513 -5.98 -5.60 -13.55
C ALA A 513 -4.61 -5.69 -12.86
N GLU A 514 -4.05 -4.56 -12.43
CA GLU A 514 -2.80 -4.52 -11.67
C GLU A 514 -2.95 -5.18 -10.29
N ALA A 515 -4.12 -5.03 -9.66
CA ALA A 515 -4.43 -5.69 -8.40
C ALA A 515 -4.71 -7.20 -8.54
N GLY A 516 -4.81 -7.73 -9.76
CA GLY A 516 -5.27 -9.11 -10.00
C GLY A 516 -6.74 -9.34 -9.64
N LEU A 517 -7.57 -8.30 -9.66
CA LEU A 517 -8.97 -8.33 -9.26
C LEU A 517 -9.91 -8.37 -10.47
N ASN A 518 -11.03 -9.08 -10.33
CA ASN A 518 -12.14 -9.02 -11.27
C ASN A 518 -12.91 -7.72 -11.06
N LEU A 519 -13.29 -7.04 -12.14
CA LEU A 519 -13.93 -5.73 -12.06
C LEU A 519 -15.31 -5.71 -12.70
N ILE A 520 -16.31 -5.28 -11.93
CA ILE A 520 -17.66 -4.97 -12.42
C ILE A 520 -17.88 -3.46 -12.31
N LEU A 521 -18.11 -2.82 -13.47
CA LEU A 521 -18.35 -1.39 -13.57
C LEU A 521 -19.82 -1.13 -13.91
N SER A 522 -20.48 -0.28 -13.13
CA SER A 522 -21.80 0.25 -13.53
C SER A 522 -21.69 1.06 -14.84
N ASP A 523 -22.75 1.03 -15.65
CA ASP A 523 -22.85 1.81 -16.90
C ASP A 523 -23.02 3.30 -16.68
N ALA A 524 -23.47 3.70 -15.50
CA ALA A 524 -23.59 5.10 -15.10
C ALA A 524 -22.26 5.73 -14.65
N LEU A 525 -21.15 4.97 -14.67
CA LEU A 525 -19.83 5.53 -14.37
C LEU A 525 -19.34 6.41 -15.52
N GLY A 526 -18.99 7.65 -15.19
CA GLY A 526 -18.34 8.60 -16.09
C GLY A 526 -17.39 9.48 -15.31
N GLY A 527 -16.82 10.47 -15.99
CA GLY A 527 -15.89 11.44 -15.39
C GLY A 527 -14.46 11.28 -15.90
N LEU A 528 -13.73 12.39 -15.81
CA LEU A 528 -12.32 12.45 -16.14
C LEU A 528 -11.51 12.49 -14.85
N VAL A 529 -10.41 11.75 -14.83
CA VAL A 529 -9.53 11.59 -13.69
C VAL A 529 -8.17 12.19 -14.02
N ASP A 530 -7.73 13.13 -13.19
CA ASP A 530 -6.36 13.65 -13.14
C ASP A 530 -5.79 13.31 -11.76
N VAL A 531 -4.98 12.25 -11.69
CA VAL A 531 -4.40 11.76 -10.44
C VAL A 531 -2.99 11.26 -10.66
N ASP A 532 -2.19 11.39 -9.62
CA ASP A 532 -0.87 10.78 -9.50
C ASP A 532 -0.96 9.72 -8.40
N LEU A 533 -0.94 8.45 -8.75
CA LEU A 533 -1.13 7.33 -7.81
C LEU A 533 0.22 6.70 -7.42
N ARG A 534 1.31 7.46 -7.53
CA ARG A 534 2.66 6.98 -7.19
C ARG A 534 2.73 6.44 -5.76
N GLY A 535 3.24 5.20 -5.64
CA GLY A 535 3.49 4.56 -4.35
C GLY A 535 2.24 4.08 -3.61
N LEU A 536 1.07 4.11 -4.25
CA LEU A 536 -0.15 3.53 -3.69
C LEU A 536 -0.33 2.09 -4.15
N GLU A 537 -0.82 1.26 -3.23
CA GLU A 537 -1.32 -0.07 -3.56
C GLU A 537 -2.51 0.04 -4.54
N PRO A 538 -2.59 -0.80 -5.60
CA PRO A 538 -3.64 -0.70 -6.61
C PRO A 538 -5.08 -0.66 -6.09
N LEU A 539 -5.43 -1.45 -5.06
CA LEU A 539 -6.77 -1.44 -4.47
C LEU A 539 -7.06 -0.15 -3.70
N VAL A 540 -6.10 0.34 -2.90
CA VAL A 540 -6.20 1.61 -2.18
C VAL A 540 -6.29 2.77 -3.17
N ALA A 541 -5.48 2.74 -4.23
CA ALA A 541 -5.54 3.70 -5.33
C ALA A 541 -6.91 3.69 -6.03
N LEU A 542 -7.49 2.51 -6.29
CA LEU A 542 -8.84 2.37 -6.86
C LEU A 542 -9.89 2.99 -5.94
N ARG A 543 -9.86 2.70 -4.64
CA ARG A 543 -10.75 3.30 -3.65
C ARG A 543 -10.59 4.81 -3.55
N ALA A 544 -9.35 5.31 -3.60
CA ALA A 544 -9.07 6.75 -3.55
C ALA A 544 -9.61 7.47 -4.79
N VAL A 545 -9.39 6.92 -5.99
CA VAL A 545 -9.95 7.47 -7.24
C VAL A 545 -11.47 7.41 -7.22
N ALA A 546 -12.08 6.34 -6.72
CA ALA A 546 -13.52 6.26 -6.54
C ALA A 546 -14.05 7.33 -5.57
N ALA A 547 -13.41 7.52 -4.42
CA ALA A 547 -13.77 8.55 -3.45
C ALA A 547 -13.71 9.96 -4.05
N LEU A 548 -12.67 10.28 -4.83
CA LEU A 548 -12.53 11.56 -5.55
C LEU A 548 -13.66 11.83 -6.54
N GLN A 549 -14.17 10.77 -7.19
CA GLN A 549 -15.25 10.85 -8.17
C GLN A 549 -16.65 10.71 -7.55
N GLY A 550 -16.75 10.47 -6.23
CA GLY A 550 -18.03 10.20 -5.57
C GLY A 550 -18.63 8.84 -5.95
N HIS A 551 -17.79 7.88 -6.34
CA HIS A 551 -18.18 6.50 -6.61
C HIS A 551 -17.99 5.64 -5.35
N SER A 552 -18.83 4.61 -5.18
CA SER A 552 -18.65 3.57 -4.17
C SER A 552 -17.87 2.39 -4.73
N VAL A 553 -17.13 1.73 -3.84
CA VAL A 553 -16.37 0.52 -4.14
C VAL A 553 -16.76 -0.55 -3.12
N SER A 554 -17.12 -1.74 -3.60
CA SER A 554 -17.25 -2.93 -2.76
C SER A 554 -16.33 -4.03 -3.26
N LEU A 555 -15.78 -4.82 -2.34
CA LEU A 555 -14.91 -5.95 -2.62
C LEU A 555 -15.52 -7.20 -1.98
N ALA A 556 -15.79 -8.21 -2.80
CA ALA A 556 -16.21 -9.53 -2.35
C ALA A 556 -15.60 -10.59 -3.27
N ASP A 557 -14.99 -11.64 -2.70
CA ASP A 557 -14.47 -12.78 -3.46
C ASP A 557 -13.57 -12.40 -4.65
N GLN A 558 -12.61 -11.48 -4.44
CA GLN A 558 -11.72 -10.94 -5.50
C GLN A 558 -12.45 -10.19 -6.63
N ILE A 559 -13.74 -9.88 -6.46
CA ILE A 559 -14.52 -9.06 -7.37
C ILE A 559 -14.70 -7.68 -6.75
N VAL A 560 -14.13 -6.68 -7.42
CA VAL A 560 -14.36 -5.26 -7.15
C VAL A 560 -15.56 -4.80 -7.95
N ARG A 561 -16.53 -4.19 -7.28
CA ARG A 561 -17.66 -3.52 -7.93
C ARG A 561 -17.53 -2.02 -7.71
N VAL A 562 -17.65 -1.25 -8.79
CA VAL A 562 -17.64 0.22 -8.74
C VAL A 562 -18.96 0.74 -9.29
N ALA A 563 -19.62 1.62 -8.53
CA ALA A 563 -20.90 2.21 -8.89
C ALA A 563 -20.96 3.70 -8.47
N PRO A 564 -21.77 4.53 -9.14
CA PRO A 564 -21.97 5.91 -8.70
C PRO A 564 -22.74 5.96 -7.36
N GLY A 565 -22.36 6.90 -6.48
CA GLY A 565 -23.06 7.16 -5.22
C GLY A 565 -22.78 6.16 -4.10
N HIS A 566 -23.44 6.35 -2.95
CA HIS A 566 -23.39 5.46 -1.79
C HIS A 566 -24.21 4.19 -2.07
N TRP A 567 -23.52 3.06 -2.25
CA TRP A 567 -24.16 1.74 -2.32
C TRP A 567 -24.61 1.33 -0.91
N PRO A 568 -25.89 0.93 -0.69
CA PRO A 568 -26.28 0.38 0.60
C PRO A 568 -25.49 -0.90 0.88
N PRO A 569 -24.98 -1.12 2.11
CA PRO A 569 -24.13 -2.26 2.41
C PRO A 569 -24.80 -3.58 1.99
N VAL A 570 -24.06 -4.41 1.24
CA VAL A 570 -24.51 -5.76 0.89
C VAL A 570 -24.62 -6.53 2.21
N ALA A 571 -25.84 -6.90 2.61
CA ALA A 571 -26.03 -7.75 3.77
C ALA A 571 -25.27 -9.07 3.53
N PRO A 572 -24.46 -9.55 4.50
CA PRO A 572 -23.76 -10.82 4.33
C PRO A 572 -24.78 -11.95 4.06
N PRO A 573 -24.44 -12.96 3.25
CA PRO A 573 -25.32 -14.10 3.03
C PRO A 573 -25.67 -14.71 4.38
N SER A 574 -26.95 -14.72 4.73
CA SER A 574 -27.42 -15.35 5.96
C SER A 574 -27.05 -16.83 5.90
N ARG A 575 -26.19 -17.28 6.83
CA ARG A 575 -25.89 -18.71 7.00
C ARG A 575 -27.22 -19.49 7.10
N PRO A 576 -27.36 -20.63 6.42
CA PRO A 576 -28.51 -21.50 6.62
C PRO A 576 -28.60 -21.85 8.10
N ARG A 577 -29.76 -21.55 8.69
CA ARG A 577 -30.08 -21.82 10.08
C ARG A 577 -30.13 -23.34 10.23
N SER A 578 -29.18 -23.93 10.96
CA SER A 578 -29.22 -25.34 11.32
C SER A 578 -30.44 -25.56 12.22
N ASP A 579 -31.44 -26.23 11.67
CA ASP A 579 -32.70 -26.54 12.33
C ASP A 579 -32.53 -27.83 13.15
N ASP A 580 -31.85 -27.73 14.28
CA ASP A 580 -31.85 -28.78 15.31
C ASP A 580 -32.88 -28.39 16.38
N GLY A 581 -34.10 -28.87 16.18
CA GLY A 581 -35.17 -28.77 17.17
C GLY A 581 -35.00 -29.78 18.30
N GLU A 582 -35.24 -29.35 19.53
CA GLU A 582 -36.03 -30.06 20.55
C GLU A 582 -36.20 -29.19 21.82
N GLY A 583 -37.46 -28.97 22.27
CA GLY A 583 -37.72 -28.68 23.69
C GLY A 583 -38.78 -27.64 24.11
N THR A 584 -40.05 -28.05 24.04
CA THR A 584 -41.11 -27.86 25.09
C THR A 584 -41.83 -26.49 25.27
N PRO A 585 -43.18 -26.47 25.46
CA PRO A 585 -43.98 -25.23 25.44
C PRO A 585 -44.30 -24.67 26.83
N ALA A 586 -44.43 -23.34 26.93
CA ALA A 586 -45.01 -22.68 28.11
C ALA A 586 -45.95 -21.51 27.74
N ALA A 587 -47.22 -21.73 28.09
CA ALA A 587 -48.24 -20.80 28.61
C ALA A 587 -48.47 -19.40 27.98
N LYS A 588 -49.70 -19.29 27.46
CA LYS A 588 -50.56 -18.13 27.19
C LYS A 588 -50.37 -16.91 28.11
N ASN A 589 -50.36 -15.73 27.49
CA ASN A 589 -51.07 -14.55 28.00
C ASN A 589 -51.55 -13.67 26.81
N PRO A 590 -52.82 -13.23 26.74
CA PRO A 590 -53.35 -12.50 25.60
C PRO A 590 -53.33 -10.98 25.81
N ALA A 591 -53.48 -10.28 24.68
CA ALA A 591 -53.83 -8.86 24.52
C ALA A 591 -52.68 -7.85 24.45
N GLN A 592 -52.17 -7.65 23.24
CA GLN A 592 -52.08 -6.32 22.60
C GLN A 592 -51.91 -6.53 21.08
N ALA A 593 -52.95 -6.18 20.33
CA ALA A 593 -52.95 -6.24 18.87
C ALA A 593 -52.02 -5.15 18.32
N THR A 594 -50.83 -5.55 17.91
CA THR A 594 -49.94 -4.77 17.05
C THR A 594 -50.33 -5.05 15.61
N LEU A 595 -50.53 -4.00 14.81
CA LEU A 595 -50.64 -4.08 13.35
C LEU A 595 -49.44 -4.87 12.80
N PRO A 596 -49.61 -5.75 11.79
CA PRO A 596 -48.50 -6.50 11.25
C PRO A 596 -47.47 -5.53 10.66
N GLN A 597 -46.22 -5.71 11.10
CA GLN A 597 -45.04 -5.04 10.57
C GLN A 597 -44.99 -5.22 9.05
N SER A 598 -44.66 -4.15 8.35
CA SER A 598 -44.43 -4.15 6.90
C SER A 598 -43.39 -5.23 6.55
N LEU A 599 -43.82 -6.29 5.86
CA LEU A 599 -42.92 -7.23 5.22
C LEU A 599 -42.29 -6.53 4.02
N GLU A 600 -41.04 -6.09 4.17
CA GLU A 600 -40.27 -5.51 3.07
C GLU A 600 -39.80 -6.62 2.12
N LEU A 601 -40.49 -6.74 0.98
CA LEU A 601 -40.00 -7.46 -0.19
C LEU A 601 -38.68 -6.79 -0.65
N GLN A 602 -37.57 -7.51 -0.58
CA GLN A 602 -36.21 -6.94 -0.68
C GLN A 602 -35.82 -6.45 -2.09
N ALA A 603 -36.37 -7.04 -3.15
CA ALA A 603 -36.24 -6.55 -4.52
C ALA A 603 -37.20 -7.31 -5.44
N VAL A 604 -37.66 -6.64 -6.50
CA VAL A 604 -38.36 -7.26 -7.62
C VAL A 604 -37.69 -6.72 -8.89
N LEU A 605 -37.07 -7.58 -9.67
CA LEU A 605 -36.39 -7.21 -10.93
C LEU A 605 -37.11 -7.91 -12.09
N LEU A 606 -37.40 -7.18 -13.17
CA LEU A 606 -37.90 -7.79 -14.40
C LEU A 606 -36.74 -8.42 -15.15
N HIS A 607 -36.97 -9.61 -15.72
CA HIS A 607 -35.94 -10.26 -16.50
C HIS A 607 -35.60 -9.40 -17.74
N PRO A 608 -34.31 -9.18 -18.08
CA PRO A 608 -33.91 -8.24 -19.14
C PRO A 608 -34.26 -8.70 -20.57
N ASP A 609 -34.76 -9.93 -20.72
CA ASP A 609 -35.16 -10.49 -22.00
C ASP A 609 -36.61 -10.10 -22.33
N ALA A 610 -36.77 -9.11 -23.23
CA ALA A 610 -38.07 -8.64 -23.69
C ALA A 610 -38.91 -9.72 -24.40
N SER A 611 -38.34 -10.88 -24.73
CA SER A 611 -39.08 -12.03 -25.28
C SER A 611 -39.81 -12.86 -24.21
N ARG A 612 -39.57 -12.60 -22.92
CA ARG A 612 -40.16 -13.30 -21.76
C ARG A 612 -40.76 -12.28 -20.77
N PRO A 613 -41.84 -11.57 -21.16
CA PRO A 613 -42.47 -10.55 -20.31
C PRO A 613 -43.16 -11.13 -19.06
N ASP A 614 -43.33 -12.45 -19.02
CA ASP A 614 -43.98 -13.23 -17.98
C ASP A 614 -43.02 -13.62 -16.84
N LEU A 615 -41.86 -12.97 -16.70
CA LEU A 615 -40.76 -13.46 -15.87
C LEU A 615 -40.12 -12.36 -15.01
N ALA A 616 -40.06 -12.60 -13.70
CA ALA A 616 -39.52 -11.68 -12.71
C ALA A 616 -38.64 -12.40 -11.69
N VAL A 617 -37.69 -11.69 -11.08
CA VAL A 617 -36.91 -12.15 -9.94
C VAL A 617 -37.45 -11.49 -8.69
N ILE A 618 -38.04 -12.27 -7.78
CA ILE A 618 -38.63 -11.78 -6.53
C ILE A 618 -37.83 -12.34 -5.36
N SER A 619 -37.16 -11.47 -4.60
CA SER A 619 -36.29 -11.88 -3.48
C SER A 619 -35.24 -12.95 -3.86
N GLY A 620 -34.73 -12.91 -5.10
CA GLY A 620 -33.71 -13.84 -5.60
C GLY A 620 -34.27 -15.10 -6.27
N GLU A 621 -35.57 -15.35 -6.22
CA GLU A 621 -36.21 -16.46 -6.93
C GLU A 621 -36.72 -16.01 -8.30
N LEU A 622 -36.36 -16.76 -9.35
CA LEU A 622 -36.90 -16.58 -10.69
C LEU A 622 -38.32 -17.16 -10.74
N VAL A 623 -39.31 -16.32 -10.95
CA VAL A 623 -40.72 -16.70 -10.94
C VAL A 623 -41.43 -16.25 -12.21
N VAL A 624 -42.37 -17.09 -12.66
CA VAL A 624 -43.26 -16.80 -13.78
C VAL A 624 -44.65 -16.45 -13.29
N GLU A 625 -45.42 -15.74 -14.12
CA GLU A 625 -46.84 -15.48 -13.84
C GLU A 625 -47.60 -16.78 -13.54
N GLY A 626 -48.35 -16.78 -12.44
CA GLY A 626 -49.07 -17.95 -11.92
C GLY A 626 -48.28 -18.86 -10.99
N GLN A 627 -46.98 -18.61 -10.77
CA GLN A 627 -46.17 -19.38 -9.83
C GLN A 627 -46.22 -18.79 -8.42
N ALA A 628 -46.14 -19.64 -7.40
CA ALA A 628 -45.95 -19.19 -6.02
C ALA A 628 -44.46 -18.95 -5.72
N CYS A 629 -44.14 -17.87 -5.00
CA CYS A 629 -42.78 -17.52 -4.57
C CYS A 629 -42.68 -17.47 -3.03
N ARG A 630 -41.45 -17.47 -2.49
CA ARG A 630 -41.20 -17.35 -1.03
C ARG A 630 -41.91 -18.47 -0.26
N ASP A 631 -41.51 -19.72 -0.54
CA ASP A 631 -42.04 -20.92 0.12
C ASP A 631 -43.57 -21.09 -0.02
N GLY A 632 -44.14 -20.59 -1.12
CA GLY A 632 -45.58 -20.71 -1.41
C GLY A 632 -46.46 -19.63 -0.75
N ARG A 633 -45.85 -18.63 -0.12
CA ARG A 633 -46.59 -17.56 0.57
C ARG A 633 -47.21 -16.52 -0.35
N PHE A 634 -46.66 -16.31 -1.54
CA PHE A 634 -47.22 -15.33 -2.47
C PHE A 634 -47.45 -15.96 -3.84
N ASP A 635 -48.66 -15.82 -4.37
CA ASP A 635 -48.97 -16.14 -5.75
C ASP A 635 -48.64 -14.93 -6.63
N VAL A 636 -47.85 -15.14 -7.68
CA VAL A 636 -47.61 -14.12 -8.72
C VAL A 636 -48.82 -14.09 -9.65
N LEU A 637 -49.61 -13.02 -9.58
CA LEU A 637 -50.85 -12.91 -10.36
C LEU A 637 -50.62 -12.37 -11.77
N ALA A 638 -49.75 -11.38 -11.91
CA ALA A 638 -49.43 -10.74 -13.19
C ALA A 638 -48.02 -10.14 -13.15
N ILE A 639 -47.30 -10.26 -14.26
CA ILE A 639 -46.02 -9.58 -14.47
C ILE A 639 -46.17 -8.66 -15.69
N GLU A 640 -45.98 -7.37 -15.47
CA GLU A 640 -45.99 -6.34 -16.53
C GLU A 640 -44.67 -5.58 -16.53
N SER A 641 -44.40 -4.83 -17.61
CA SER A 641 -43.12 -4.13 -17.83
C SER A 641 -42.72 -3.12 -16.76
N ASP A 642 -43.62 -2.71 -15.87
CA ASP A 642 -43.37 -1.75 -14.78
C ASP A 642 -43.99 -2.16 -13.42
N ARG A 643 -44.63 -3.34 -13.34
CA ARG A 643 -45.30 -3.79 -12.11
C ARG A 643 -45.41 -5.30 -12.00
N VAL A 644 -45.40 -5.79 -10.76
CA VAL A 644 -45.73 -7.18 -10.44
C VAL A 644 -46.87 -7.20 -9.43
N GLU A 645 -47.92 -7.95 -9.73
CA GLU A 645 -49.06 -8.15 -8.83
C GLU A 645 -48.88 -9.44 -8.04
N LEU A 646 -48.93 -9.32 -6.71
CA LEU A 646 -48.79 -10.45 -5.80
C LEU A 646 -50.05 -10.59 -4.94
N ARG A 647 -50.44 -11.84 -4.68
CA ARG A 647 -51.46 -12.18 -3.69
C ARG A 647 -50.84 -13.03 -2.60
N ASP A 648 -51.00 -12.62 -1.36
CA ASP A 648 -50.62 -13.44 -0.21
C ASP A 648 -51.55 -14.67 -0.17
N SER A 649 -50.99 -15.87 -0.18
CA SER A 649 -51.77 -17.12 -0.22
C SER A 649 -52.55 -17.35 1.08
N GLU A 650 -52.19 -16.67 2.17
CA GLU A 650 -52.90 -16.73 3.46
C GLU A 650 -53.96 -15.62 3.62
N SER A 651 -54.05 -14.67 2.68
CA SER A 651 -54.96 -13.53 2.75
C SER A 651 -55.68 -13.28 1.42
N GLU A 652 -57.00 -13.12 1.43
CA GLU A 652 -57.75 -12.76 0.21
C GLU A 652 -57.43 -11.34 -0.32
N GLN A 653 -56.60 -10.56 0.37
CA GLN A 653 -56.19 -9.22 -0.07
C GLN A 653 -54.96 -9.30 -0.99
N GLY A 654 -55.13 -8.91 -2.26
CA GLY A 654 -54.02 -8.70 -3.19
C GLY A 654 -53.35 -7.33 -2.97
N PHE A 655 -52.04 -7.24 -3.23
CA PHE A 655 -51.30 -5.99 -3.18
C PHE A 655 -50.52 -5.79 -4.49
N VAL A 656 -50.62 -4.59 -5.05
CA VAL A 656 -49.94 -4.21 -6.30
C VAL A 656 -48.68 -3.43 -5.94
N ARG A 657 -47.51 -3.89 -6.39
CA ARG A 657 -46.26 -3.15 -6.20
C ARG A 657 -45.78 -2.61 -7.55
N LYS A 658 -45.76 -1.28 -7.67
CA LYS A 658 -45.05 -0.61 -8.77
C LYS A 658 -43.56 -0.74 -8.53
N LEU A 659 -42.82 -1.09 -9.58
CA LEU A 659 -41.38 -1.07 -9.57
C LEU A 659 -40.93 0.36 -9.87
N TYR A 660 -39.99 0.88 -9.09
CA TYR A 660 -39.26 2.08 -9.45
C TYR A 660 -38.01 1.63 -10.21
N ASP A 661 -37.74 2.26 -11.35
CA ASP A 661 -36.64 1.96 -12.29
C ASP A 661 -35.28 1.71 -11.61
#